data_AF-A0A6V7F4Y7-F1
#
_entry.id   AF-A0A6V7F4Y7-F1
#
_cell.length_a   1.000
_cell.length_b   1.000
_cell.length_c   1.000
_cell.angle_alpha   90.00
_cell.angle_beta   90.00
_cell.angle_gamma   90.00
#
_symmetry.space_group_name_H-M   'P 1'
#
loop_
_entity.id
_entity.type
_entity.pdbx_description
1 polymer ?
#
loop_
_entity_poly.entity_id
_entity_poly.type
_entity_poly.pdbx_seq_one_letter_code
_entity_poly.pdbx_strand_id
1 'polypeptide(L)'
;MRVFWNADDAQLSESDLNVKAWLQTAKQVALATVAGRQQTFDDVHHAAFNAVRNGYFSNAPGSPYDQHDRRLRKATNQWVMRAAASSASQDNAETAIKKAPLPRRIIPTLEKTPFGKSTLNRSYAVSESMGLHSPRLQVDQAIARRMRRLEDTLQACQAVPEMQYQIMAVQAMLKHLRSMEEKGAHLSQVIVCKRDSRAIRRLLKSTVQQRQMEQKWDKPIDASGRREFNILQHSQSTELLPLHAQVASGKLSVYELIELAQQHVHDIAPTTLALPLPTDDLLADDLSAAAKLLKHQHMRSREDIVAFFKPLILNSQLRDRLRLGAGGTLGMGLPTLPYGPLSLVASPILFLEKSHGSEAFAQISMPILGMEMSFGSARTNAGEVGIGARIGAQVAPGIGFNAAVTGRAIAEGTTTSSTTMRFFRVRNKDDEMRSNMLNALDSMVRWDVLEPKRGRQYAGPLECIFARNPDVSISQGDNRTCTRTLTAGLEVNAPMLRFKDGSDGPSQMLGLGPSAYVEVGRIREGRTETGGFISIVGNRSDAGKQNAGLTANLNPIPVSYIPPQSQDSRYGVQSESLGLQLRMSRDLAWALEKNEISPFLIGDRQDADLDRHYSSSTDMLAEIAGNRAAWLLRCIETLEPDATGRRNTTDNRLRAAKLLDAFEARVASLEKESHYCQYNVNYSMRRRAGAEIDGYRGIKALALQRGDKKSAEDAQHAIDEILLMPETWRPLMLIVRERGRDSTTKGWRGLLRLQRFSNVDSQRTVVQFPPV
;
A
#
# COMPACT_ATOMS: atom_id res chain seq x y z
N MET A 1 -32.10 22.16 -6.86
CA MET A 1 -32.10 23.58 -6.42
C MET A 1 -30.72 24.08 -5.98
N ARG A 2 -30.02 23.49 -5.00
CA ARG A 2 -28.69 23.99 -4.57
C ARG A 2 -27.67 24.15 -5.72
N VAL A 3 -27.57 23.16 -6.59
CA VAL A 3 -26.65 23.20 -7.76
C VAL A 3 -26.99 24.37 -8.70
N PHE A 4 -28.28 24.68 -8.87
CA PHE A 4 -28.71 25.78 -9.73
C PHE A 4 -28.23 27.13 -9.17
N TRP A 5 -28.50 27.40 -7.89
CA TRP A 5 -28.08 28.65 -7.24
C TRP A 5 -26.56 28.80 -7.18
N ASN A 6 -25.85 27.74 -6.80
CA ASN A 6 -24.40 27.73 -6.80
C ASN A 6 -23.80 28.05 -8.19
N ALA A 7 -24.39 27.49 -9.26
CA ALA A 7 -23.95 27.77 -10.62
C ALA A 7 -24.30 29.19 -11.07
N ASP A 8 -25.46 29.71 -10.66
CA ASP A 8 -25.90 31.08 -10.96
C ASP A 8 -24.99 32.12 -10.29
N ASP A 9 -24.73 31.98 -8.99
CA ASP A 9 -23.83 32.84 -8.22
C ASP A 9 -22.40 32.82 -8.80
N ALA A 10 -21.89 31.64 -9.15
CA ALA A 10 -20.60 31.49 -9.80
C ALA A 10 -20.57 32.17 -11.18
N GLN A 11 -21.64 32.04 -11.97
CA GLN A 11 -21.73 32.60 -13.31
C GLN A 11 -21.74 34.14 -13.30
N LEU A 12 -22.30 34.77 -12.26
CA LEU A 12 -22.33 36.23 -12.08
C LEU A 12 -20.93 36.81 -11.84
N SER A 13 -20.07 36.07 -11.14
CA SER A 13 -18.71 36.51 -10.78
C SER A 13 -17.63 36.10 -11.78
N GLU A 14 -17.91 35.11 -12.64
CA GLU A 14 -16.97 34.59 -13.62
C GLU A 14 -16.80 35.55 -14.83
N SER A 15 -15.63 35.56 -15.44
CA SER A 15 -15.31 36.38 -16.61
C SER A 15 -15.13 35.54 -17.89
N ASP A 16 -14.69 34.28 -17.76
CA ASP A 16 -14.46 33.39 -18.90
C ASP A 16 -15.79 32.86 -19.49
N LEU A 17 -16.00 33.12 -20.79
CA LEU A 17 -17.19 32.69 -21.53
C LEU A 17 -17.34 31.16 -21.57
N ASN A 18 -16.24 30.41 -21.62
CA ASN A 18 -16.28 28.95 -21.64
C ASN A 18 -16.74 28.39 -20.31
N VAL A 19 -16.28 28.97 -19.20
CA VAL A 19 -16.71 28.60 -17.85
C VAL A 19 -18.18 28.98 -17.66
N LYS A 20 -18.60 30.16 -18.13
CA LYS A 20 -20.02 30.56 -18.10
C LYS A 20 -20.92 29.60 -18.87
N ALA A 21 -20.50 29.15 -20.05
CA ALA A 21 -21.24 28.16 -20.82
C ALA A 21 -21.34 26.83 -20.06
N TRP A 22 -20.23 26.37 -19.46
CA TRP A 22 -20.20 25.18 -18.64
C TRP A 22 -21.14 25.27 -17.42
N LEU A 23 -21.13 26.38 -16.67
CA LEU A 23 -22.06 26.64 -15.57
C LEU A 23 -23.52 26.71 -16.05
N GLN A 24 -23.76 27.29 -17.23
CA GLN A 24 -25.10 27.34 -17.82
C GLN A 24 -25.64 25.95 -18.11
N THR A 25 -24.81 25.02 -18.60
CA THR A 25 -25.25 23.62 -18.80
C THR A 25 -25.62 22.95 -17.47
N ALA A 26 -24.85 23.18 -16.41
CA ALA A 26 -25.18 22.68 -15.07
C ALA A 26 -26.53 23.23 -14.56
N LYS A 27 -26.83 24.52 -14.81
CA LYS A 27 -28.13 25.12 -14.48
C LYS A 27 -29.28 24.48 -15.24
N GLN A 28 -29.12 24.22 -16.53
CA GLN A 28 -30.16 23.59 -17.36
C GLN A 28 -30.49 22.18 -16.89
N VAL A 29 -29.47 21.37 -16.61
CA VAL A 29 -29.66 20.02 -16.04
C VAL A 29 -30.33 20.09 -14.67
N ALA A 30 -29.90 21.02 -13.80
CA ALA A 30 -30.49 21.21 -12.47
C ALA A 30 -31.98 21.61 -12.56
N LEU A 31 -32.33 22.50 -13.47
CA LEU A 31 -33.70 22.97 -13.70
C LEU A 31 -34.58 21.84 -14.24
N ALA A 32 -34.11 21.09 -15.24
CA ALA A 32 -34.86 19.96 -15.79
C ALA A 32 -35.10 18.86 -14.75
N THR A 33 -34.09 18.56 -13.92
CA THR A 33 -34.19 17.60 -12.80
C THR A 33 -35.27 18.02 -11.79
N VAL A 34 -35.32 19.32 -11.44
CA VAL A 34 -36.34 19.84 -10.50
C VAL A 34 -37.72 19.88 -11.13
N ALA A 35 -37.81 20.26 -12.41
CA ALA A 35 -39.08 20.39 -13.13
C ALA A 35 -39.67 19.04 -13.57
N GLY A 36 -38.99 17.92 -13.33
CA GLY A 36 -39.41 16.58 -13.78
C GLY A 36 -39.50 16.46 -15.30
N ARG A 37 -38.83 17.33 -16.06
CA ARG A 37 -38.88 17.33 -17.53
C ARG A 37 -38.04 16.18 -18.07
N GLN A 38 -38.60 15.36 -18.96
CA GLN A 38 -37.86 14.34 -19.72
C GLN A 38 -37.00 14.98 -20.84
N GLN A 39 -36.21 15.98 -20.49
CA GLN A 39 -35.22 16.54 -21.40
C GLN A 39 -33.96 15.68 -21.33
N THR A 40 -33.53 15.18 -22.48
CA THR A 40 -32.33 14.35 -22.57
C THR A 40 -31.09 15.24 -22.67
N PHE A 41 -30.11 15.01 -21.80
CA PHE A 41 -28.84 15.73 -21.79
C PHE A 41 -27.69 14.78 -22.16
N ASP A 42 -26.61 15.37 -22.68
CA ASP A 42 -25.35 14.66 -22.93
C ASP A 42 -24.63 14.33 -21.62
N ASP A 43 -23.75 13.33 -21.67
CA ASP A 43 -22.96 12.88 -20.51
C ASP A 43 -22.08 14.00 -19.96
N VAL A 44 -21.57 14.87 -20.84
CA VAL A 44 -20.77 16.06 -20.48
C VAL A 44 -21.60 17.09 -19.69
N HIS A 45 -22.89 17.25 -20.01
CA HIS A 45 -23.76 18.15 -19.25
C HIS A 45 -24.04 17.59 -17.85
N HIS A 46 -24.23 16.27 -17.74
CA HIS A 46 -24.32 15.60 -16.44
C HIS A 46 -23.02 15.71 -15.63
N ALA A 47 -21.85 15.64 -16.29
CA ALA A 47 -20.57 15.86 -15.64
C ALA A 47 -20.45 17.28 -15.07
N ALA A 48 -20.85 18.32 -15.83
CA ALA A 48 -20.88 19.71 -15.36
C ALA A 48 -21.78 19.88 -14.14
N PHE A 49 -23.00 19.33 -14.19
CA PHE A 49 -23.92 19.33 -13.06
C PHE A 49 -23.32 18.66 -11.81
N ASN A 50 -22.72 17.48 -11.96
CA ASN A 50 -22.13 16.72 -10.86
C ASN A 50 -20.86 17.37 -10.30
N ALA A 51 -20.10 18.10 -11.13
CA ALA A 51 -18.95 18.89 -10.70
C ALA A 51 -19.38 20.09 -9.85
N VAL A 52 -20.38 20.87 -10.28
CA VAL A 52 -20.92 21.98 -9.46
C VAL A 52 -21.51 21.46 -8.15
N ARG A 53 -22.18 20.31 -8.19
CA ARG A 53 -22.67 19.64 -6.98
C ARG A 53 -21.55 19.26 -6.01
N ASN A 54 -20.36 18.95 -6.52
CA ASN A 54 -19.15 18.68 -5.73
C ASN A 54 -18.38 19.95 -5.31
N GLY A 55 -18.92 21.15 -5.57
CA GLY A 55 -18.32 22.43 -5.18
C GLY A 55 -17.30 22.98 -6.18
N TYR A 56 -17.28 22.49 -7.42
CA TYR A 56 -16.45 23.08 -8.48
C TYR A 56 -17.21 24.18 -9.20
N PHE A 57 -16.77 25.42 -9.01
CA PHE A 57 -17.39 26.61 -9.61
C PHE A 57 -16.67 27.12 -10.87
N SER A 58 -15.55 26.51 -11.24
CA SER A 58 -14.82 26.83 -12.47
C SER A 58 -14.03 25.63 -12.96
N ASN A 59 -14.03 25.40 -14.28
CA ASN A 59 -13.23 24.38 -14.96
C ASN A 59 -12.02 24.97 -15.72
N ALA A 60 -11.73 26.27 -15.53
CA ALA A 60 -10.60 26.94 -16.16
C ALA A 60 -9.22 26.42 -15.67
N PRO A 61 -8.15 26.62 -16.45
CA PRO A 61 -6.79 26.30 -16.01
C PRO A 61 -6.43 26.96 -14.67
N GLY A 62 -5.90 26.17 -13.73
CA GLY A 62 -5.54 26.63 -12.38
C GLY A 62 -6.67 26.53 -11.35
N SER A 63 -7.93 26.32 -11.78
CA SER A 63 -9.04 26.09 -10.86
C SER A 63 -8.86 24.78 -10.06
N PRO A 64 -9.56 24.59 -8.93
CA PRO A 64 -9.54 23.32 -8.22
C PRO A 64 -9.88 22.12 -9.10
N TYR A 65 -10.84 22.28 -10.02
CA TYR A 65 -11.22 21.24 -10.99
C TYR A 65 -10.03 20.80 -11.85
N ASP A 66 -9.33 21.75 -12.47
CA ASP A 66 -8.15 21.48 -13.30
C ASP A 66 -6.98 20.89 -12.47
N GLN A 67 -6.79 21.33 -11.22
CA GLN A 67 -5.78 20.75 -10.33
C GLN A 67 -6.03 19.27 -10.05
N HIS A 68 -7.28 18.89 -9.76
CA HIS A 68 -7.64 17.49 -9.55
C HIS A 68 -7.50 16.67 -10.83
N ASP A 69 -8.00 17.16 -11.96
CA ASP A 69 -7.90 16.48 -13.24
C ASP A 69 -6.43 16.22 -13.62
N ARG A 70 -5.55 17.23 -13.49
CA ARG A 70 -4.10 17.08 -13.69
C ARG A 70 -3.47 16.06 -12.75
N ARG A 71 -3.90 16.02 -11.48
CA ARG A 71 -3.36 15.05 -10.50
C ARG A 71 -3.76 13.62 -10.86
N LEU A 72 -5.01 13.41 -11.29
CA LEU A 72 -5.50 12.10 -11.74
C LEU A 72 -4.78 11.65 -13.03
N ARG A 73 -4.67 12.53 -14.05
CA ARG A 73 -3.89 12.22 -15.27
C ARG A 73 -2.43 11.91 -14.99
N LYS A 74 -1.82 12.61 -14.03
CA LYS A 74 -0.45 12.35 -13.59
C LYS A 74 -0.32 10.96 -12.97
N ALA A 75 -1.30 10.54 -12.16
CA ALA A 75 -1.32 9.23 -11.56
C ALA A 75 -1.49 8.12 -12.61
N THR A 76 -2.38 8.27 -13.58
CA THR A 76 -2.61 7.25 -14.62
C THR A 76 -1.51 7.18 -15.67
N ASN A 77 -0.95 8.33 -16.08
CA ASN A 77 -0.04 8.38 -17.22
C ASN A 77 1.42 8.44 -16.74
N GLN A 78 1.78 9.50 -16.01
CA GLN A 78 3.19 9.77 -15.70
C GLN A 78 3.77 8.76 -14.72
N TRP A 79 3.02 8.33 -13.69
CA TRP A 79 3.52 7.36 -12.72
C TRP A 79 3.71 5.98 -13.32
N VAL A 80 2.83 5.55 -14.22
CA VAL A 80 2.94 4.28 -14.96
C VAL A 80 4.14 4.32 -15.91
N MET A 81 4.29 5.38 -16.71
CA MET A 81 5.46 5.54 -17.59
C MET A 81 6.78 5.51 -16.81
N ARG A 82 6.83 6.15 -15.63
CA ARG A 82 8.02 6.12 -14.75
C ARG A 82 8.29 4.72 -14.20
N ALA A 83 7.25 3.99 -13.80
CA ALA A 83 7.38 2.63 -13.30
C ALA A 83 7.94 1.69 -14.39
N ALA A 84 7.40 1.80 -15.60
CA ALA A 84 7.89 1.08 -16.78
C ALA A 84 9.34 1.42 -17.14
N ALA A 85 9.69 2.71 -17.17
CA ALA A 85 11.05 3.17 -17.47
C ALA A 85 12.07 2.71 -16.41
N SER A 86 11.70 2.73 -15.12
CA SER A 86 12.59 2.32 -14.03
C SER A 86 12.90 0.80 -14.01
N SER A 87 12.10 0.00 -14.72
CA SER A 87 12.16 -1.46 -14.70
C SER A 87 12.62 -2.08 -16.03
N ALA A 88 12.83 -1.26 -17.07
CA ALA A 88 13.33 -1.73 -18.36
C ALA A 88 14.81 -2.14 -18.22
N SER A 89 15.09 -3.44 -18.41
CA SER A 89 16.44 -3.97 -18.61
C SER A 89 17.05 -3.42 -19.90
N GLN A 90 18.40 -3.40 -19.96
CA GLN A 90 19.27 -2.66 -20.90
C GLN A 90 18.87 -2.63 -22.38
N ASP A 91 18.13 -3.62 -22.92
CA ASP A 91 17.90 -3.72 -24.38
C ASP A 91 16.73 -2.87 -24.92
N ASN A 92 15.72 -2.52 -24.10
CA ASN A 92 14.58 -1.67 -24.54
C ASN A 92 14.52 -0.31 -23.83
N ALA A 93 15.45 -0.08 -22.89
CA ALA A 93 15.65 1.21 -22.26
C ALA A 93 16.02 2.30 -23.27
N GLU A 94 16.70 1.95 -24.36
CA GLU A 94 17.23 2.92 -25.31
C GLU A 94 16.16 3.82 -25.94
N THR A 95 14.96 3.34 -26.26
CA THR A 95 13.96 4.16 -26.98
C THR A 95 13.09 5.03 -26.07
N ALA A 96 12.76 4.57 -24.85
CA ALA A 96 11.94 5.33 -23.90
C ALA A 96 12.79 6.26 -23.01
N ILE A 97 14.02 5.86 -22.70
CA ILE A 97 14.88 6.57 -21.74
C ILE A 97 15.72 7.66 -22.46
N LYS A 98 16.09 7.50 -23.75
CA LYS A 98 16.88 8.51 -24.51
C LYS A 98 16.26 9.93 -24.63
N LYS A 99 14.98 10.14 -24.26
CA LYS A 99 14.33 11.47 -24.31
C LYS A 99 14.21 12.22 -22.96
N ALA A 100 14.53 11.59 -21.83
CA ALA A 100 14.50 12.28 -20.52
C ALA A 100 15.89 12.87 -20.19
N PRO A 101 16.01 14.18 -19.89
CA PRO A 101 17.29 14.81 -19.60
C PRO A 101 17.97 14.17 -18.37
N LEU A 102 19.27 13.88 -18.49
CA LEU A 102 20.15 13.29 -17.45
C LEU A 102 19.88 13.74 -16.00
N PRO A 103 19.66 15.04 -15.69
CA PRO A 103 19.39 15.46 -14.31
C PRO A 103 18.12 14.84 -13.69
N ARG A 104 17.09 14.53 -14.48
CA ARG A 104 15.84 13.93 -13.95
C ARG A 104 16.02 12.51 -13.43
N ARG A 105 16.97 11.75 -14.00
CA ARG A 105 17.25 10.37 -13.60
C ARG A 105 18.05 10.29 -12.30
N ILE A 106 18.91 11.28 -12.07
CA ILE A 106 19.85 11.31 -10.94
C ILE A 106 19.18 11.90 -9.70
N ILE A 107 18.30 12.90 -9.86
CA ILE A 107 17.63 13.57 -8.74
C ILE A 107 16.45 12.72 -8.23
N PRO A 108 16.54 12.13 -7.02
CA PRO A 108 15.55 11.17 -6.50
C PRO A 108 14.14 11.78 -6.29
N THR A 109 14.03 13.10 -6.18
CA THR A 109 12.79 13.81 -5.89
C THR A 109 11.90 14.05 -7.13
N LEU A 110 12.45 13.91 -8.35
CA LEU A 110 11.73 14.25 -9.60
C LEU A 110 10.95 13.07 -10.19
N GLU A 111 11.52 11.85 -10.16
CA GLU A 111 10.97 10.63 -10.77
C GLU A 111 10.22 9.73 -9.77
N LYS A 112 9.41 10.33 -8.90
CA LYS A 112 8.57 9.57 -7.96
C LYS A 112 7.41 8.84 -8.63
N THR A 113 7.20 7.59 -8.25
CA THR A 113 6.05 6.74 -8.64
C THR A 113 5.80 5.64 -7.60
N PRO A 114 4.57 5.49 -7.07
CA PRO A 114 4.23 4.41 -6.15
C PRO A 114 4.13 3.03 -6.82
N PHE A 115 4.17 2.95 -8.16
CA PHE A 115 3.90 1.73 -8.93
C PHE A 115 5.14 0.95 -9.36
N GLY A 116 6.29 1.25 -8.74
CA GLY A 116 7.55 0.56 -9.02
C GLY A 116 7.62 -0.84 -8.40
N LYS A 117 8.51 -1.68 -8.93
CA LYS A 117 8.66 -3.09 -8.53
C LYS A 117 8.87 -3.33 -7.04
N SER A 118 9.73 -2.52 -6.40
CA SER A 118 9.98 -2.66 -4.96
C SER A 118 8.75 -2.35 -4.11
N THR A 119 7.95 -1.36 -4.51
CA THR A 119 6.75 -0.94 -3.78
C THR A 119 5.64 -1.98 -3.92
N LEU A 120 5.40 -2.49 -5.15
CA LEU A 120 4.35 -3.49 -5.38
C LEU A 120 4.64 -4.83 -4.68
N ASN A 121 5.87 -5.34 -4.77
CA ASN A 121 6.22 -6.60 -4.11
C ASN A 121 6.04 -6.52 -2.58
N ARG A 122 6.29 -5.36 -1.99
CA ARG A 122 6.05 -5.14 -0.55
C ARG A 122 4.59 -4.92 -0.23
N SER A 123 3.86 -4.25 -1.10
CA SER A 123 2.42 -4.14 -0.90
C SER A 123 1.78 -5.50 -0.82
N TYR A 124 2.21 -6.47 -1.63
CA TYR A 124 1.74 -7.84 -1.51
C TYR A 124 2.12 -8.46 -0.17
N ALA A 125 3.40 -8.41 0.22
CA ALA A 125 3.84 -8.98 1.49
C ALA A 125 3.13 -8.38 2.71
N VAL A 126 3.00 -7.05 2.78
CA VAL A 126 2.35 -6.35 3.89
C VAL A 126 0.84 -6.59 3.87
N SER A 127 0.19 -6.44 2.71
CA SER A 127 -1.27 -6.63 2.60
C SER A 127 -1.68 -8.06 2.97
N GLU A 128 -0.94 -9.07 2.50
CA GLU A 128 -1.20 -10.48 2.81
C GLU A 128 -0.91 -10.81 4.28
N SER A 129 0.15 -10.23 4.87
CA SER A 129 0.42 -10.40 6.31
C SER A 129 -0.70 -9.84 7.19
N MET A 130 -1.47 -8.89 6.66
CA MET A 130 -2.63 -8.31 7.34
C MET A 130 -3.94 -9.01 6.91
N GLY A 131 -3.90 -10.02 6.05
CA GLY A 131 -5.07 -10.76 5.57
C GLY A 131 -5.91 -10.02 4.51
N LEU A 132 -5.35 -8.99 3.85
CA LEU A 132 -5.98 -8.36 2.69
C LEU A 132 -5.79 -9.22 1.43
N HIS A 133 -6.77 -9.20 0.53
CA HIS A 133 -6.75 -9.98 -0.70
C HIS A 133 -5.95 -9.25 -1.78
N SER A 134 -4.74 -9.74 -2.05
CA SER A 134 -3.87 -9.21 -3.09
C SER A 134 -4.12 -9.90 -4.45
N PRO A 135 -3.78 -9.24 -5.58
CA PRO A 135 -3.70 -9.91 -6.90
C PRO A 135 -2.81 -11.15 -6.88
N ARG A 136 -1.71 -11.11 -6.10
CA ARG A 136 -0.76 -12.22 -5.96
C ARG A 136 -1.43 -13.46 -5.37
N LEU A 137 -2.15 -13.29 -4.27
CA LEU A 137 -2.89 -14.36 -3.60
C LEU A 137 -4.00 -14.93 -4.50
N GLN A 138 -4.72 -14.09 -5.25
CA GLN A 138 -5.74 -14.56 -6.19
C GLN A 138 -5.16 -15.43 -7.31
N VAL A 139 -4.04 -15.01 -7.91
CA VAL A 139 -3.39 -15.79 -8.97
C VAL A 139 -2.74 -17.06 -8.40
N ASP A 140 -2.13 -17.02 -7.21
CA ASP A 140 -1.60 -18.23 -6.53
C ASP A 140 -2.73 -19.25 -6.28
N GLN A 141 -3.89 -18.81 -5.78
CA GLN A 141 -5.06 -19.68 -5.60
C GLN A 141 -5.61 -20.22 -6.93
N ALA A 142 -5.57 -19.43 -8.00
CA ALA A 142 -5.96 -19.88 -9.34
C ALA A 142 -4.97 -20.93 -9.89
N ILE A 143 -3.68 -20.71 -9.71
CA ILE A 143 -2.60 -21.64 -10.06
C ILE A 143 -2.80 -22.96 -9.31
N ALA A 144 -2.98 -22.93 -7.99
CA ALA A 144 -3.19 -24.13 -7.18
C ALA A 144 -4.43 -24.93 -7.61
N ARG A 145 -5.55 -24.24 -7.90
CA ARG A 145 -6.77 -24.87 -8.45
C ARG A 145 -6.52 -25.50 -9.82
N ARG A 146 -5.80 -24.82 -10.71
CA ARG A 146 -5.45 -25.34 -12.05
C ARG A 146 -4.49 -26.52 -11.97
N MET A 147 -3.51 -26.50 -11.07
CA MET A 147 -2.61 -27.63 -10.83
C MET A 147 -3.36 -28.87 -10.36
N ARG A 148 -4.28 -28.74 -9.39
CA ARG A 148 -5.12 -29.86 -8.93
C ARG A 148 -5.97 -30.45 -10.06
N ARG A 149 -6.67 -29.59 -10.81
CA ARG A 149 -7.47 -30.05 -11.97
C ARG A 149 -6.60 -30.75 -13.03
N LEU A 150 -5.40 -30.21 -13.31
CA LEU A 150 -4.47 -30.83 -14.25
C LEU A 150 -4.03 -32.21 -13.74
N GLU A 151 -3.79 -32.38 -12.44
CA GLU A 151 -3.50 -33.70 -11.86
C GLU A 151 -4.67 -34.68 -11.99
N ASP A 152 -5.90 -34.24 -11.73
CA ASP A 152 -7.11 -35.07 -11.90
C ASP A 152 -7.26 -35.51 -13.38
N THR A 153 -7.05 -34.59 -14.32
CA THR A 153 -7.09 -34.90 -15.77
C THR A 153 -5.98 -35.87 -16.17
N LEU A 154 -4.77 -35.70 -15.62
CA LEU A 154 -3.65 -36.58 -15.89
C LEU A 154 -3.89 -37.98 -15.30
N GLN A 155 -4.53 -38.10 -14.14
CA GLN A 155 -4.95 -39.38 -13.56
C GLN A 155 -5.96 -40.10 -14.46
N ALA A 156 -6.98 -39.40 -14.96
CA ALA A 156 -7.95 -39.96 -15.90
C ALA A 156 -7.31 -40.43 -17.23
N CYS A 157 -6.27 -39.73 -17.70
CA CYS A 157 -5.57 -40.08 -18.94
C CYS A 157 -4.51 -41.19 -18.78
N GLN A 158 -4.21 -41.67 -17.56
CA GLN A 158 -3.18 -42.71 -17.34
C GLN A 158 -3.46 -44.03 -18.08
N ALA A 159 -4.73 -44.29 -18.42
CA ALA A 159 -5.16 -45.48 -19.14
C ALA A 159 -4.72 -45.50 -20.62
N VAL A 160 -4.23 -44.39 -21.19
CA VAL A 160 -3.84 -44.31 -22.61
C VAL A 160 -2.33 -44.56 -22.78
N PRO A 161 -1.91 -45.68 -23.42
CA PRO A 161 -0.49 -46.05 -23.53
C PRO A 161 0.35 -45.03 -24.33
N GLU A 162 -0.23 -44.47 -25.38
CA GLU A 162 0.45 -43.55 -26.31
C GLU A 162 0.83 -42.20 -25.67
N MET A 163 0.17 -41.83 -24.57
CA MET A 163 0.36 -40.52 -23.89
C MET A 163 1.24 -40.60 -22.64
N GLN A 164 1.68 -41.79 -22.24
CA GLN A 164 2.33 -41.99 -20.94
C GLN A 164 3.56 -41.10 -20.74
N TYR A 165 4.36 -40.88 -21.78
CA TYR A 165 5.55 -40.04 -21.68
C TYR A 165 5.22 -38.55 -21.50
N GLN A 166 4.21 -38.05 -22.20
CA GLN A 166 3.75 -36.66 -22.08
C GLN A 166 3.13 -36.40 -20.71
N ILE A 167 2.33 -37.36 -20.22
CA ILE A 167 1.76 -37.34 -18.86
C ILE A 167 2.88 -37.26 -17.81
N MET A 168 3.93 -38.07 -17.94
CA MET A 168 5.08 -38.06 -17.01
C MET A 168 5.85 -36.74 -17.03
N ALA A 169 5.98 -36.10 -18.20
CA ALA A 169 6.63 -34.80 -18.31
C ALA A 169 5.85 -33.69 -17.59
N VAL A 170 4.52 -33.66 -17.74
CA VAL A 170 3.65 -32.71 -17.03
C VAL A 170 3.63 -33.00 -15.53
N GLN A 171 3.61 -34.27 -15.11
CA GLN A 171 3.73 -34.65 -13.69
C GLN A 171 5.08 -34.21 -13.08
N ALA A 172 6.19 -34.38 -13.79
CA ALA A 172 7.51 -33.92 -13.33
C ALA A 172 7.56 -32.38 -13.20
N MET A 173 6.90 -31.65 -14.11
CA MET A 173 6.74 -30.21 -14.03
C MET A 173 5.93 -29.81 -12.79
N LEU A 174 4.76 -30.40 -12.56
CA LEU A 174 3.92 -30.13 -11.40
C LEU A 174 4.63 -30.43 -10.07
N LYS A 175 5.40 -31.50 -10.01
CA LYS A 175 6.24 -31.85 -8.84
C LYS A 175 7.31 -30.78 -8.55
N HIS A 176 7.94 -30.22 -9.59
CA HIS A 176 8.88 -29.10 -9.42
C HIS A 176 8.18 -27.84 -8.91
N LEU A 177 7.01 -27.50 -9.47
CA LEU A 177 6.22 -26.35 -9.03
C LEU A 177 5.80 -26.48 -7.55
N ARG A 178 5.29 -27.64 -7.12
CA ARG A 178 4.98 -27.91 -5.69
C ARG A 178 6.20 -27.77 -4.79
N SER A 179 7.36 -28.29 -5.22
CA SER A 179 8.60 -28.13 -4.44
C SER A 179 9.02 -26.66 -4.28
N MET A 180 8.70 -25.79 -5.25
CA MET A 180 8.94 -24.35 -5.11
C MET A 180 7.95 -23.70 -4.14
N GLU A 181 6.67 -24.08 -4.20
CA GLU A 181 5.64 -23.63 -3.28
C GLU A 181 5.96 -24.03 -1.83
N GLU A 182 6.37 -25.28 -1.60
CA GLU A 182 6.81 -25.80 -0.29
C GLU A 182 8.03 -25.04 0.28
N LYS A 183 8.88 -24.49 -0.59
CA LYS A 183 10.02 -23.63 -0.19
C LYS A 183 9.61 -22.18 0.09
N GLY A 184 8.32 -21.86 0.02
CA GLY A 184 7.77 -20.53 0.28
C GLY A 184 7.80 -19.59 -0.94
N ALA A 185 7.96 -20.11 -2.16
CA ALA A 185 7.90 -19.27 -3.36
C ALA A 185 6.44 -19.04 -3.82
N HIS A 186 6.07 -17.79 -4.03
CA HIS A 186 4.80 -17.43 -4.67
C HIS A 186 4.86 -17.70 -6.17
N LEU A 187 4.20 -18.76 -6.62
CA LEU A 187 4.24 -19.24 -8.01
C LEU A 187 3.80 -18.17 -9.02
N SER A 188 2.86 -17.30 -8.64
CA SER A 188 2.37 -16.19 -9.48
C SER A 188 3.43 -15.16 -9.85
N GLN A 189 4.54 -15.05 -9.09
CA GLN A 189 5.64 -14.13 -9.37
C GLN A 189 6.86 -14.81 -10.01
N VAL A 190 6.82 -16.14 -10.18
CA VAL A 190 7.93 -16.93 -10.72
C VAL A 190 7.91 -16.90 -12.25
N ILE A 191 9.05 -16.52 -12.82
CA ILE A 191 9.33 -16.67 -14.25
C ILE A 191 10.22 -17.90 -14.41
N VAL A 192 9.77 -18.84 -15.23
CA VAL A 192 10.44 -20.14 -15.37
C VAL A 192 11.74 -19.95 -16.12
N CYS A 193 12.85 -20.30 -15.50
CA CYS A 193 14.19 -20.06 -16.03
C CYS A 193 14.83 -21.35 -16.57
N LYS A 194 15.99 -21.21 -17.24
CA LYS A 194 16.81 -22.36 -17.70
C LYS A 194 17.24 -23.30 -16.56
N ARG A 195 17.25 -22.84 -15.31
CA ARG A 195 17.53 -23.68 -14.13
C ARG A 195 16.34 -24.60 -13.82
N ASP A 196 15.13 -24.07 -13.86
CA ASP A 196 13.89 -24.82 -13.65
C ASP A 196 13.68 -25.86 -14.74
N SER A 197 13.92 -25.50 -16.00
CA SER A 197 13.89 -26.44 -17.14
C SER A 197 14.82 -27.65 -16.91
N ARG A 198 16.03 -27.41 -16.38
CA ARG A 198 16.98 -28.48 -16.03
C ARG A 198 16.52 -29.33 -14.85
N ALA A 199 15.88 -28.71 -13.84
CA ALA A 199 15.32 -29.43 -12.70
C ALA A 199 14.18 -30.37 -13.13
N ILE A 200 13.25 -29.87 -13.96
CA ILE A 200 12.15 -30.66 -14.53
C ILE A 200 12.72 -31.83 -15.35
N ARG A 201 13.73 -31.59 -16.19
CA ARG A 201 14.38 -32.67 -16.97
C ARG A 201 15.01 -33.74 -16.08
N ARG A 202 15.62 -33.37 -14.95
CA ARG A 202 16.18 -34.33 -13.99
C ARG A 202 15.09 -35.19 -13.36
N LEU A 203 13.99 -34.57 -12.94
CA LEU A 203 12.82 -35.28 -12.39
C LEU A 203 12.16 -36.21 -13.42
N LEU A 204 12.06 -35.80 -14.68
CA LEU A 204 11.57 -36.66 -15.74
C LEU A 204 12.47 -37.90 -15.93
N LYS A 205 13.79 -37.69 -16.02
CA LYS A 205 14.75 -38.80 -16.17
C LYS A 205 14.67 -39.80 -15.01
N SER A 206 14.57 -39.34 -13.77
CA SER A 206 14.44 -40.24 -12.62
C SER A 206 13.14 -41.02 -12.66
N THR A 207 12.04 -40.40 -13.08
CA THR A 207 10.71 -41.04 -13.13
C THR A 207 10.64 -42.09 -14.24
N VAL A 208 11.23 -41.81 -15.41
CA VAL A 208 11.33 -42.77 -16.52
C VAL A 208 12.22 -43.96 -16.13
N GLN A 209 13.37 -43.72 -15.49
CA GLN A 209 14.25 -44.80 -15.03
C GLN A 209 13.56 -45.69 -13.99
N GLN A 210 12.79 -45.11 -13.07
CA GLN A 210 12.07 -45.85 -12.04
C GLN A 210 10.99 -46.76 -12.64
N ARG A 211 10.16 -46.25 -13.58
CA ARG A 211 9.17 -47.10 -14.29
C ARG A 211 9.82 -48.20 -15.13
N GLN A 212 10.94 -47.90 -15.79
CA GLN A 212 11.67 -48.92 -16.54
C GLN A 212 12.22 -50.02 -15.61
N MET A 213 12.61 -49.69 -14.38
CA MET A 213 13.01 -50.66 -13.37
C MET A 213 11.83 -51.48 -12.87
N GLU A 214 10.67 -50.85 -12.59
CA GLU A 214 9.43 -51.52 -12.17
C GLU A 214 8.90 -52.48 -13.26
N GLN A 215 8.82 -52.03 -14.51
CA GLN A 215 8.44 -52.88 -15.66
C GLN A 215 9.42 -54.04 -15.91
N LYS A 216 10.71 -53.85 -15.60
CA LYS A 216 11.71 -54.93 -15.66
C LYS A 216 11.55 -55.92 -14.51
N TRP A 217 10.98 -55.51 -13.38
CA TRP A 217 10.74 -56.35 -12.21
C TRP A 217 9.44 -57.15 -12.30
N ASP A 218 8.43 -56.63 -13.02
CA ASP A 218 7.13 -57.26 -13.27
C ASP A 218 7.12 -58.28 -14.43
N LYS A 219 8.21 -58.40 -15.20
CA LYS A 219 8.31 -59.47 -16.22
C LYS A 219 8.48 -60.84 -15.55
N PRO A 220 7.71 -61.87 -15.96
CA PRO A 220 7.83 -63.21 -15.41
C PRO A 220 9.25 -63.76 -15.63
N ILE A 221 9.73 -64.54 -14.67
CA ILE A 221 11.02 -65.22 -14.71
C ILE A 221 10.92 -66.31 -15.80
N ASP A 222 11.78 -66.26 -16.82
CA ASP A 222 11.85 -67.30 -17.84
C ASP A 222 12.15 -68.68 -17.21
N ALA A 223 11.76 -69.77 -17.88
CA ALA A 223 11.87 -71.16 -17.41
C ALA A 223 13.29 -71.64 -17.03
N SER A 224 14.32 -70.80 -17.24
CA SER A 224 15.72 -71.02 -16.87
C SER A 224 16.12 -70.40 -15.52
N GLY A 225 15.20 -69.74 -14.80
CA GLY A 225 15.46 -69.14 -13.49
C GLY A 225 16.37 -67.90 -13.52
N ARG A 226 16.70 -67.37 -14.70
CA ARG A 226 17.56 -66.18 -14.86
C ARG A 226 16.77 -65.01 -15.44
N ARG A 227 16.78 -63.89 -14.73
CA ARG A 227 16.35 -62.58 -15.25
C ARG A 227 17.48 -62.04 -16.14
N GLU A 228 17.26 -61.90 -17.45
CA GLU A 228 18.23 -61.26 -18.32
C GLU A 228 18.32 -59.75 -18.00
N PHE A 229 19.39 -59.35 -17.31
CA PHE A 229 19.72 -57.95 -17.10
C PHE A 229 20.65 -57.46 -18.22
N ASN A 230 20.07 -56.93 -19.31
CA ASN A 230 20.84 -56.15 -20.26
C ASN A 230 21.13 -54.75 -19.67
N ILE A 231 22.37 -54.54 -19.21
CA ILE A 231 22.83 -53.36 -18.46
C ILE A 231 23.18 -52.15 -19.36
N LEU A 232 23.15 -52.31 -20.69
CA LEU A 232 23.61 -51.28 -21.62
C LEU A 232 22.60 -51.00 -22.75
N GLN A 233 21.43 -50.47 -22.41
CA GLN A 233 20.68 -49.66 -23.39
C GLN A 233 21.14 -48.22 -23.27
N HIS A 234 21.90 -47.75 -24.27
CA HIS A 234 22.25 -46.34 -24.44
C HIS A 234 21.00 -45.48 -24.27
N SER A 235 21.10 -44.45 -23.43
CA SER A 235 20.03 -43.49 -23.18
C SER A 235 19.49 -42.95 -24.50
N GLN A 236 18.32 -43.44 -24.94
CA GLN A 236 17.61 -42.85 -26.07
C GLN A 236 17.48 -41.35 -25.76
N SER A 237 17.92 -40.52 -26.71
CA SER A 237 17.81 -39.08 -26.63
C SER A 237 16.34 -38.77 -26.44
N THR A 238 15.98 -38.42 -25.21
CA THR A 238 14.60 -38.20 -24.83
C THR A 238 14.17 -36.93 -25.54
N GLU A 239 13.39 -37.06 -26.62
CA GLU A 239 12.79 -35.91 -27.27
C GLU A 239 11.89 -35.23 -26.23
N LEU A 240 12.25 -33.99 -25.93
CA LEU A 240 11.55 -33.20 -24.95
C LEU A 240 10.29 -32.65 -25.63
N LEU A 241 9.18 -32.58 -24.90
CA LEU A 241 7.98 -31.89 -25.40
C LEU A 241 8.34 -30.54 -26.05
N PRO A 242 7.62 -30.09 -27.09
CA PRO A 242 7.72 -28.72 -27.59
C PRO A 242 7.64 -27.67 -26.47
N LEU A 243 6.83 -27.95 -25.44
CA LEU A 243 6.71 -27.20 -24.18
C LEU A 243 8.06 -26.96 -23.46
N HIS A 244 9.01 -27.91 -23.49
CA HIS A 244 10.31 -27.76 -22.85
C HIS A 244 11.22 -26.72 -23.55
N ALA A 245 11.11 -26.59 -24.87
CA ALA A 245 11.83 -25.56 -25.62
C ALA A 245 11.31 -24.17 -25.26
N GLN A 246 9.99 -24.03 -25.10
CA GLN A 246 9.35 -22.78 -24.65
C GLN A 246 9.70 -22.45 -23.19
N VAL A 247 9.70 -23.44 -22.30
CA VAL A 247 10.16 -23.31 -20.90
C VAL A 247 11.64 -22.88 -20.82
N ALA A 248 12.48 -23.41 -21.70
CA ALA A 248 13.90 -23.04 -21.76
C ALA A 248 14.14 -21.60 -22.25
N SER A 249 13.16 -20.96 -22.89
CA SER A 249 13.25 -19.58 -23.37
C SER A 249 13.36 -18.54 -22.25
N GLY A 250 12.92 -18.88 -21.03
CA GLY A 250 13.00 -17.98 -19.88
C GLY A 250 11.94 -16.88 -19.81
N LYS A 251 10.91 -16.93 -20.66
CA LYS A 251 9.94 -15.83 -20.85
C LYS A 251 8.54 -16.11 -20.27
N LEU A 252 8.26 -17.34 -19.85
CA LEU A 252 6.94 -17.76 -19.40
C LEU A 252 6.77 -17.59 -17.89
N SER A 253 5.61 -17.07 -17.48
CA SER A 253 5.18 -17.16 -16.08
C SER A 253 4.68 -18.58 -15.77
N VAL A 254 4.63 -18.96 -14.49
CA VAL A 254 4.05 -20.26 -14.09
C VAL A 254 2.59 -20.37 -14.52
N TYR A 255 1.83 -19.26 -14.50
CA TYR A 255 0.45 -19.24 -14.96
C TYR A 255 0.33 -19.59 -16.46
N GLU A 256 1.11 -18.93 -17.31
CA GLU A 256 1.15 -19.21 -18.76
C GLU A 256 1.65 -20.63 -19.03
N LEU A 257 2.61 -21.13 -18.25
CA LEU A 257 3.12 -22.49 -18.38
C LEU A 257 2.03 -23.54 -18.08
N ILE A 258 1.23 -23.34 -17.05
CA ILE A 258 0.13 -24.25 -16.71
C ILE A 258 -0.96 -24.21 -17.79
N GLU A 259 -1.26 -23.03 -18.32
CA GLU A 259 -2.22 -22.88 -19.42
C GLU A 259 -1.77 -23.62 -20.68
N LEU A 260 -0.49 -23.47 -21.06
CA LEU A 260 0.09 -24.22 -22.18
C LEU A 260 0.10 -25.74 -21.91
N ALA A 261 0.39 -26.16 -20.69
CA ALA A 261 0.33 -27.58 -20.31
C ALA A 261 -1.10 -28.13 -20.36
N GLN A 262 -2.09 -27.35 -19.94
CA GLN A 262 -3.50 -27.72 -20.03
C GLN A 262 -3.96 -27.82 -21.48
N GLN A 263 -3.63 -26.84 -22.33
CA GLN A 263 -3.91 -26.89 -23.76
C GLN A 263 -3.26 -28.11 -24.41
N HIS A 264 -1.99 -28.38 -24.12
CA HIS A 264 -1.30 -29.54 -24.68
C HIS A 264 -1.95 -30.87 -24.27
N VAL A 265 -2.32 -31.03 -22.98
CA VAL A 265 -3.03 -32.24 -22.53
C VAL A 265 -4.40 -32.35 -23.18
N HIS A 266 -5.10 -31.24 -23.40
CA HIS A 266 -6.40 -31.22 -24.07
C HIS A 266 -6.30 -31.59 -25.56
N ASP A 267 -5.32 -31.05 -26.28
CA ASP A 267 -5.09 -31.33 -27.70
C ASP A 267 -4.78 -32.80 -27.97
N ILE A 268 -4.15 -33.46 -27.00
CA ILE A 268 -3.75 -34.86 -27.12
C ILE A 268 -4.85 -35.80 -26.60
N ALA A 269 -5.65 -35.40 -25.60
CA ALA A 269 -6.65 -36.26 -24.98
C ALA A 269 -7.74 -36.75 -25.97
N PRO A 270 -8.22 -38.01 -25.86
CA PRO A 270 -9.29 -38.51 -26.72
C PRO A 270 -10.59 -37.75 -26.44
N THR A 271 -11.38 -37.46 -27.48
CA THR A 271 -12.60 -36.62 -27.41
C THR A 271 -13.65 -37.10 -26.40
N THR A 272 -13.59 -38.36 -25.97
CA THR A 272 -14.45 -39.00 -24.96
C THR A 272 -14.06 -38.69 -23.50
N LEU A 273 -12.82 -38.24 -23.24
CA LEU A 273 -12.28 -37.87 -21.92
C LEU A 273 -12.08 -36.35 -21.77
N ALA A 274 -12.47 -35.57 -22.80
CA ALA A 274 -12.36 -34.13 -22.82
C ALA A 274 -13.27 -33.50 -21.75
N LEU A 275 -12.71 -33.23 -20.57
CA LEU A 275 -13.32 -32.34 -19.59
C LEU A 275 -13.56 -30.98 -20.26
N PRO A 276 -14.74 -30.36 -20.08
CA PRO A 276 -15.05 -29.08 -20.69
C PRO A 276 -13.97 -28.05 -20.34
N LEU A 277 -13.50 -27.31 -21.36
CA LEU A 277 -12.70 -26.11 -21.17
C LEU A 277 -13.43 -25.19 -20.17
N PRO A 278 -12.71 -24.58 -19.23
CA PRO A 278 -13.32 -23.91 -18.09
C PRO A 278 -14.17 -22.73 -18.55
N THR A 279 -15.48 -22.80 -18.30
CA THR A 279 -16.46 -21.70 -18.41
C THR A 279 -16.41 -20.72 -17.22
N ASP A 280 -15.27 -20.61 -16.52
CA ASP A 280 -15.04 -19.54 -15.52
C ASP A 280 -14.78 -18.18 -16.22
N ASP A 281 -15.53 -17.89 -17.30
CA ASP A 281 -15.35 -16.78 -18.24
C ASP A 281 -15.59 -15.39 -17.63
N LEU A 282 -16.21 -15.31 -16.45
CA LEU A 282 -16.46 -14.02 -15.78
C LEU A 282 -15.22 -13.45 -15.07
N LEU A 283 -14.18 -14.26 -14.82
CA LEU A 283 -12.94 -13.84 -14.12
C LEU A 283 -11.67 -14.15 -14.92
N ALA A 284 -11.76 -14.79 -16.08
CA ALA A 284 -10.60 -15.17 -16.89
C ALA A 284 -9.78 -13.95 -17.32
N ASP A 285 -10.45 -12.89 -17.79
CA ASP A 285 -9.81 -11.64 -18.21
C ASP A 285 -9.10 -10.95 -17.05
N ASP A 286 -9.74 -10.89 -15.88
CA ASP A 286 -9.18 -10.29 -14.66
C ASP A 286 -7.94 -11.06 -14.16
N LEU A 287 -8.02 -12.38 -14.14
CA LEU A 287 -6.89 -13.24 -13.76
C LEU A 287 -5.75 -13.12 -14.76
N SER A 288 -6.04 -13.00 -16.06
CA SER A 288 -5.03 -12.79 -17.09
C SER A 288 -4.31 -11.44 -16.89
N ALA A 289 -5.06 -10.37 -16.56
CA ALA A 289 -4.51 -9.05 -16.31
C ALA A 289 -3.64 -9.04 -15.05
N ALA A 290 -4.12 -9.67 -13.97
CA ALA A 290 -3.34 -9.85 -12.74
C ALA A 290 -2.07 -10.68 -12.97
N ALA A 291 -2.16 -11.78 -13.74
CA ALA A 291 -1.00 -12.61 -14.08
C ALA A 291 0.04 -11.85 -14.91
N LYS A 292 -0.39 -11.02 -15.89
CA LYS A 292 0.50 -10.13 -16.66
C LYS A 292 1.20 -9.11 -15.74
N LEU A 293 0.45 -8.51 -14.82
CA LEU A 293 1.00 -7.56 -13.83
C LEU A 293 2.05 -8.22 -12.93
N LEU A 294 1.77 -9.43 -12.42
CA LEU A 294 2.69 -10.17 -11.54
C LEU A 294 3.92 -10.69 -12.27
N LYS A 295 3.80 -11.07 -13.55
CA LYS A 295 4.93 -11.42 -14.42
C LYS A 295 5.90 -10.25 -14.56
N HIS A 296 5.40 -9.03 -14.75
CA HIS A 296 6.23 -7.84 -14.89
C HIS A 296 6.71 -7.28 -13.56
N GLN A 297 5.97 -7.51 -12.48
CA GLN A 297 6.21 -6.99 -11.12
C GLN A 297 6.20 -5.45 -11.04
N HIS A 298 5.79 -4.74 -12.08
CA HIS A 298 5.63 -3.28 -12.13
C HIS A 298 4.48 -2.94 -13.08
N MET A 299 3.89 -1.75 -12.93
CA MET A 299 2.87 -1.29 -13.88
C MET A 299 3.52 -0.83 -15.19
N ARG A 300 2.96 -1.29 -16.32
CA ARG A 300 3.33 -0.94 -17.71
C ARG A 300 2.20 -0.21 -18.40
N SER A 301 0.98 -0.69 -18.20
CA SER A 301 -0.24 -0.16 -18.79
C SER A 301 -1.04 0.63 -17.75
N ARG A 302 -2.00 1.44 -18.19
CA ARG A 302 -2.86 2.17 -17.25
C ARG A 302 -3.85 1.19 -16.60
N GLU A 303 -4.24 0.16 -17.35
CA GLU A 303 -5.13 -0.93 -16.96
C GLU A 303 -4.57 -1.74 -15.79
N ASP A 304 -3.24 -1.82 -15.67
CA ASP A 304 -2.56 -2.45 -14.53
C ASP A 304 -2.95 -1.82 -13.18
N ILE A 305 -3.34 -0.55 -13.16
CA ILE A 305 -3.86 0.12 -11.95
C ILE A 305 -5.16 -0.55 -11.50
N VAL A 306 -6.08 -0.81 -12.45
CA VAL A 306 -7.35 -1.49 -12.15
C VAL A 306 -7.07 -2.93 -11.71
N ALA A 307 -6.21 -3.66 -12.42
CA ALA A 307 -5.86 -5.04 -12.07
C ALA A 307 -5.25 -5.16 -10.66
N PHE A 308 -4.45 -4.16 -10.23
CA PHE A 308 -3.87 -4.13 -8.89
C PHE A 308 -4.90 -3.83 -7.79
N PHE A 309 -5.72 -2.79 -7.96
CA PHE A 309 -6.63 -2.32 -6.91
C PHE A 309 -7.96 -3.06 -6.87
N LYS A 310 -8.43 -3.65 -7.98
CA LYS A 310 -9.70 -4.39 -8.05
C LYS A 310 -9.91 -5.42 -6.93
N PRO A 311 -8.97 -6.35 -6.66
CA PRO A 311 -9.16 -7.33 -5.60
C PRO A 311 -9.16 -6.70 -4.20
N LEU A 312 -8.42 -5.61 -4.02
CA LEU A 312 -8.38 -4.86 -2.76
C LEU A 312 -9.70 -4.08 -2.54
N ILE A 313 -10.28 -3.52 -3.59
CA ILE A 313 -11.56 -2.81 -3.54
C ILE A 313 -12.70 -3.77 -3.23
N LEU A 314 -12.78 -4.89 -3.95
CA LEU A 314 -13.89 -5.82 -3.81
C LEU A 314 -13.90 -6.56 -2.47
N ASN A 315 -12.72 -6.78 -1.87
CA ASN A 315 -12.60 -7.50 -0.60
C ASN A 315 -12.27 -6.60 0.59
N SER A 316 -12.24 -5.28 0.43
CA SER A 316 -11.97 -4.37 1.55
C SER A 316 -13.08 -4.46 2.59
N GLN A 317 -12.70 -4.71 3.83
CA GLN A 317 -13.59 -4.63 4.98
C GLN A 317 -13.53 -3.22 5.59
N LEU A 318 -14.47 -2.94 6.49
CA LEU A 318 -14.49 -1.67 7.21
C LEU A 318 -13.16 -1.46 7.93
N ARG A 319 -12.66 -0.24 7.82
CA ARG A 319 -11.40 0.28 8.39
C ARG A 319 -10.13 -0.28 7.79
N ASP A 320 -10.20 -1.11 6.75
CA ASP A 320 -9.02 -1.51 6.02
C ASP A 320 -8.40 -0.30 5.31
N ARG A 321 -7.07 -0.24 5.31
CA ARG A 321 -6.30 0.79 4.62
C ARG A 321 -5.07 0.17 4.00
N LEU A 322 -4.78 0.54 2.77
CA LEU A 322 -3.50 0.28 2.12
C LEU A 322 -2.99 1.58 1.49
N ARG A 323 -1.78 2.00 1.84
CA ARG A 323 -1.09 3.14 1.26
C ARG A 323 0.21 2.69 0.62
N LEU A 324 0.37 3.02 -0.65
CA LEU A 324 1.59 2.88 -1.43
C LEU A 324 2.25 4.24 -1.54
N GLY A 325 3.47 4.38 -1.04
CA GLY A 325 4.27 5.59 -1.12
C GLY A 325 5.62 5.30 -1.74
N ALA A 326 6.08 6.16 -2.65
CA ALA A 326 7.45 6.09 -3.14
C ALA A 326 7.95 7.45 -3.59
N GLY A 327 9.26 7.64 -3.46
CA GLY A 327 9.87 8.94 -3.66
C GLY A 327 11.37 8.94 -3.48
N GLY A 328 11.89 10.11 -3.15
CA GLY A 328 13.29 10.26 -2.84
C GLY A 328 13.57 11.46 -1.95
N THR A 329 14.74 11.44 -1.33
CA THR A 329 15.28 12.51 -0.50
C THR A 329 16.55 13.07 -1.12
N LEU A 330 16.64 14.39 -1.11
CA LEU A 330 17.82 15.17 -1.42
C LEU A 330 18.22 15.92 -0.16
N GLY A 331 19.46 15.78 0.30
CA GLY A 331 19.93 16.48 1.49
C GLY A 331 21.40 16.79 1.43
N MET A 332 21.83 17.59 2.39
CA MET A 332 23.24 17.87 2.63
C MET A 332 23.48 17.78 4.13
N GLY A 333 24.59 17.18 4.51
CA GLY A 333 24.93 16.99 5.90
C GLY A 333 26.40 16.73 6.08
N LEU A 334 26.85 16.80 7.32
CA LEU A 334 28.16 16.33 7.67
C LEU A 334 28.18 14.80 7.53
N PRO A 335 29.14 14.22 6.78
CA PRO A 335 29.31 12.77 6.77
C PRO A 335 29.51 12.28 8.21
N THR A 336 29.04 11.07 8.52
CA THR A 336 29.28 10.48 9.85
C THR A 336 30.76 10.21 10.01
N LEU A 337 31.50 11.18 10.54
CA LEU A 337 32.92 11.09 10.82
C LEU A 337 33.16 11.04 12.33
N PRO A 338 34.24 10.40 12.77
CA PRO A 338 34.77 10.67 14.08
C PRO A 338 35.42 12.05 14.11
N TYR A 339 34.74 13.00 14.75
CA TYR A 339 35.25 14.36 14.97
C TYR A 339 35.94 14.42 16.34
N GLY A 340 37.21 14.00 16.42
CA GLY A 340 38.00 14.06 17.67
C GLY A 340 39.26 13.16 17.64
N PRO A 341 40.12 13.22 18.69
CA PRO A 341 41.28 12.34 18.81
C PRO A 341 40.83 10.88 18.88
N LEU A 342 41.23 10.11 17.88
CA LEU A 342 40.83 8.72 17.69
C LEU A 342 41.60 7.79 18.64
N SER A 343 40.91 7.22 19.64
CA SER A 343 41.44 6.11 20.43
C SER A 343 41.21 4.79 19.70
N LEU A 344 42.16 3.86 19.80
CA LEU A 344 42.09 2.48 19.27
C LEU A 344 40.89 1.68 19.82
N VAL A 345 40.23 2.16 20.89
CA VAL A 345 39.14 1.45 21.58
C VAL A 345 37.78 2.13 21.41
N ALA A 346 37.71 3.47 21.34
CA ALA A 346 36.44 4.20 21.25
C ALA A 346 36.59 5.48 20.42
N SER A 347 35.69 5.67 19.45
CA SER A 347 35.65 6.86 18.58
C SER A 347 34.29 7.55 18.67
N PRO A 348 34.22 8.88 18.85
CA PRO A 348 32.95 9.60 18.83
C PRO A 348 32.35 9.58 17.41
N ILE A 349 31.03 9.70 17.29
CA ILE A 349 30.30 9.89 16.03
C ILE A 349 29.50 11.17 16.18
N LEU A 350 29.60 12.10 15.23
CA LEU A 350 28.65 13.21 15.13
C LEU A 350 27.93 13.17 13.79
N PHE A 351 26.68 13.61 13.78
CA PHE A 351 25.92 13.79 12.55
C PHE A 351 25.07 15.06 12.64
N LEU A 352 25.03 15.79 11.53
CA LEU A 352 24.24 16.99 11.34
C LEU A 352 23.76 16.96 9.88
N GLU A 353 22.47 16.89 9.65
CA GLU A 353 21.91 16.74 8.32
C GLU A 353 20.65 17.59 8.14
N LYS A 354 20.51 18.18 6.95
CA LYS A 354 19.28 18.79 6.48
C LYS A 354 18.86 18.16 5.16
N SER A 355 17.61 17.72 5.07
CA SER A 355 17.10 17.03 3.88
C SER A 355 15.71 17.49 3.46
N HIS A 356 15.44 17.33 2.17
CA HIS A 356 14.18 17.58 1.48
C HIS A 356 13.74 16.30 0.77
N GLY A 357 12.61 15.75 1.20
CA GLY A 357 11.96 14.58 0.63
C GLY A 357 10.75 14.93 -0.22
N SER A 358 10.53 14.14 -1.27
CA SER A 358 9.30 14.17 -2.05
C SER A 358 8.77 12.77 -2.30
N GLU A 359 7.52 12.53 -1.93
CA GLU A 359 6.81 11.26 -2.09
C GLU A 359 5.61 11.45 -3.03
N ALA A 360 5.31 10.43 -3.84
CA ALA A 360 4.03 10.26 -4.49
C ALA A 360 3.34 9.05 -3.87
N PHE A 361 2.05 9.16 -3.61
CA PHE A 361 1.30 8.08 -2.98
C PHE A 361 -0.06 7.83 -3.63
N ALA A 362 -0.48 6.57 -3.55
CA ALA A 362 -1.82 6.11 -3.83
C ALA A 362 -2.31 5.35 -2.59
N GLN A 363 -3.52 5.66 -2.12
CA GLN A 363 -4.09 5.04 -0.94
C GLN A 363 -5.53 4.65 -1.20
N ILE A 364 -5.89 3.45 -0.74
CA ILE A 364 -7.25 2.96 -0.62
C ILE A 364 -7.58 2.79 0.85
N SER A 365 -8.76 3.20 1.27
CA SER A 365 -9.24 3.02 2.63
C SER A 365 -10.75 2.88 2.66
N MET A 366 -11.25 2.12 3.64
CA MET A 366 -12.68 1.92 3.87
C MET A 366 -13.09 2.50 5.24
N PRO A 367 -13.09 3.82 5.46
CA PRO A 367 -13.58 4.39 6.71
C PRO A 367 -15.08 4.10 6.97
N ILE A 368 -15.59 4.47 8.16
CA ILE A 368 -17.00 4.28 8.54
C ILE A 368 -17.94 5.00 7.58
N LEU A 369 -17.54 6.19 7.12
CA LEU A 369 -18.35 7.02 6.24
C LEU A 369 -18.46 6.45 4.83
N GLY A 370 -17.61 5.50 4.45
CA GLY A 370 -17.63 4.86 3.15
C GLY A 370 -16.26 4.52 2.61
N MET A 371 -16.16 4.36 1.30
CA MET A 371 -14.93 3.95 0.64
C MET A 371 -14.21 5.15 0.05
N GLU A 372 -12.89 5.23 0.25
CA GLU A 372 -12.04 6.33 -0.20
C GLU A 372 -10.85 5.83 -1.00
N MET A 373 -10.56 6.50 -2.10
CA MET A 373 -9.33 6.34 -2.87
C MET A 373 -8.66 7.70 -3.05
N SER A 374 -7.41 7.83 -2.61
CA SER A 374 -6.67 9.07 -2.65
C SER A 374 -5.38 8.95 -3.45
N PHE A 375 -5.11 9.97 -4.26
CA PHE A 375 -3.89 10.11 -5.03
C PHE A 375 -3.25 11.44 -4.70
N GLY A 376 -1.98 11.43 -4.33
CA GLY A 376 -1.36 12.63 -3.80
C GLY A 376 0.16 12.64 -3.84
N SER A 377 0.68 13.71 -3.25
CA SER A 377 2.10 13.85 -2.98
C SER A 377 2.35 14.44 -1.62
N ALA A 378 3.41 13.97 -0.97
CA ALA A 378 3.94 14.56 0.25
C ALA A 378 5.30 15.20 -0.03
N ARG A 379 5.57 16.32 0.65
CA ARG A 379 6.87 16.98 0.69
C ARG A 379 7.30 17.08 2.14
N THR A 380 8.50 16.61 2.45
CA THR A 380 9.03 16.54 3.81
C THR A 380 10.32 17.33 3.89
N ASN A 381 10.43 18.22 4.86
CA ASN A 381 11.69 18.88 5.23
C ASN A 381 12.12 18.30 6.57
N ALA A 382 13.33 17.76 6.64
CA ALA A 382 13.84 17.14 7.86
C ALA A 382 15.21 17.72 8.25
N GLY A 383 15.41 17.91 9.55
CA GLY A 383 16.71 18.17 10.16
C GLY A 383 17.03 17.05 11.16
N GLU A 384 18.22 16.48 11.07
CA GLU A 384 18.71 15.41 11.95
C GLU A 384 20.02 15.86 12.61
N VAL A 385 20.12 15.69 13.93
CA VAL A 385 21.32 16.00 14.73
C VAL A 385 21.57 14.88 15.70
N GLY A 386 22.82 14.54 15.96
CA GLY A 386 23.15 13.79 17.15
C GLY A 386 24.55 13.21 17.17
N ILE A 387 24.70 12.27 18.10
CA ILE A 387 25.98 11.90 18.69
C ILE A 387 26.04 10.39 18.94
N GLY A 388 27.23 9.83 19.02
CA GLY A 388 27.41 8.42 19.36
C GLY A 388 28.86 8.06 19.64
N ALA A 389 29.10 6.78 19.92
CA ALA A 389 30.42 6.22 20.10
C ALA A 389 30.50 4.86 19.41
N ARG A 390 31.61 4.60 18.70
CA ARG A 390 31.93 3.31 18.09
C ARG A 390 33.11 2.67 18.79
N ILE A 391 32.97 1.40 19.15
CA ILE A 391 33.96 0.55 19.80
C ILE A 391 34.26 -0.59 18.86
N GLY A 392 35.53 -0.91 18.61
CA GLY A 392 35.89 -2.00 17.70
C GLY A 392 37.22 -2.65 18.01
N ALA A 393 37.36 -3.92 17.61
CA ALA A 393 38.57 -4.70 17.74
C ALA A 393 38.91 -5.38 16.41
N GLN A 394 40.19 -5.38 16.04
CA GLN A 394 40.67 -6.14 14.89
C GLN A 394 40.93 -7.59 15.32
N VAL A 395 40.26 -8.55 14.67
CA VAL A 395 40.35 -9.97 15.02
C VAL A 395 41.42 -10.68 14.18
N ALA A 396 41.60 -10.26 12.93
CA ALA A 396 42.67 -10.72 12.05
C ALA A 396 43.11 -9.61 11.08
N PRO A 397 44.25 -9.74 10.39
CA PRO A 397 44.62 -8.81 9.32
C PRO A 397 43.47 -8.66 8.30
N GLY A 398 42.92 -7.46 8.18
CA GLY A 398 41.79 -7.18 7.27
C GLY A 398 40.40 -7.62 7.75
N ILE A 399 40.24 -8.17 8.96
CA ILE A 399 38.94 -8.55 9.55
C ILE A 399 38.79 -7.87 10.91
N GLY A 400 37.81 -6.99 11.04
CA GLY A 400 37.50 -6.27 12.28
C GLY A 400 36.02 -6.32 12.64
N PHE A 401 35.73 -6.29 13.94
CA PHE A 401 34.39 -6.23 14.49
C PHE A 401 34.20 -4.88 15.18
N ASN A 402 33.06 -4.22 15.00
CA ASN A 402 32.76 -3.00 15.74
C ASN A 402 31.28 -2.90 16.12
N ALA A 403 31.01 -2.22 17.22
CA ALA A 403 29.69 -1.90 17.72
C ALA A 403 29.60 -0.38 17.90
N ALA A 404 28.45 0.22 17.63
CA ALA A 404 28.21 1.64 17.80
C ALA A 404 26.90 1.90 18.55
N VAL A 405 26.96 2.82 19.51
CA VAL A 405 25.79 3.36 20.20
C VAL A 405 25.58 4.79 19.72
N THR A 406 24.37 5.13 19.27
CA THR A 406 24.04 6.46 18.75
C THR A 406 22.75 6.99 19.36
N GLY A 407 22.71 8.29 19.64
CA GLY A 407 21.51 9.05 20.02
C GLY A 407 21.24 10.15 18.98
N ARG A 408 20.01 10.22 18.48
CA ARG A 408 19.59 11.10 17.38
C ARG A 408 18.35 11.90 17.73
N ALA A 409 18.35 13.17 17.36
CA ALA A 409 17.20 14.06 17.38
C ALA A 409 16.82 14.41 15.94
N ILE A 410 15.56 14.18 15.57
CA ILE A 410 15.03 14.46 14.23
C ILE A 410 13.84 15.39 14.36
N ALA A 411 13.81 16.44 13.54
CA ALA A 411 12.67 17.33 13.38
C ALA A 411 12.23 17.33 11.92
N GLU A 412 10.98 16.94 11.66
CA GLU A 412 10.42 16.80 10.31
C GLU A 412 9.13 17.60 10.16
N GLY A 413 9.01 18.34 9.06
CA GLY A 413 7.79 19.01 8.63
C GLY A 413 7.33 18.42 7.30
N THR A 414 6.17 17.77 7.28
CA THR A 414 5.58 17.16 6.09
C THR A 414 4.31 17.91 5.68
N THR A 415 4.22 18.24 4.40
CA THR A 415 3.01 18.79 3.76
C THR A 415 2.51 17.79 2.73
N THR A 416 1.24 17.41 2.82
CA THR A 416 0.61 16.42 1.96
C THR A 416 -0.56 17.08 1.25
N SER A 417 -0.68 16.82 -0.05
CA SER A 417 -1.77 17.31 -0.89
C SER A 417 -2.28 16.17 -1.76
N SER A 418 -3.60 15.97 -1.79
CA SER A 418 -4.24 14.80 -2.43
C SER A 418 -5.60 15.10 -3.02
N THR A 419 -5.96 14.39 -4.09
CA THR A 419 -7.34 14.24 -4.54
C THR A 419 -7.89 12.98 -3.90
N THR A 420 -9.02 13.07 -3.20
CA THR A 420 -9.71 11.92 -2.61
C THR A 420 -11.06 11.74 -3.31
N MET A 421 -11.28 10.56 -3.88
CA MET A 421 -12.58 10.11 -4.37
C MET A 421 -13.24 9.29 -3.27
N ARG A 422 -14.49 9.61 -2.94
CA ARG A 422 -15.24 8.96 -1.86
C ARG A 422 -16.63 8.57 -2.33
N PHE A 423 -17.05 7.37 -1.97
CA PHE A 423 -18.46 6.96 -2.00
C PHE A 423 -18.94 6.75 -0.58
N PHE A 424 -20.14 7.26 -0.28
CA PHE A 424 -20.71 7.14 1.04
C PHE A 424 -21.30 5.77 1.28
N ARG A 425 -21.14 5.29 2.52
CA ARG A 425 -21.72 4.03 2.95
C ARG A 425 -23.22 4.18 3.12
N VAL A 426 -23.97 3.30 2.47
CA VAL A 426 -25.38 3.05 2.80
C VAL A 426 -25.47 1.67 3.43
N ARG A 427 -26.19 1.55 4.55
CA ARG A 427 -26.31 0.27 5.28
C ARG A 427 -26.82 -0.82 4.33
N ASN A 428 -26.18 -1.99 4.38
CA ASN A 428 -26.48 -3.16 3.55
C ASN A 428 -26.23 -2.98 2.03
N LYS A 429 -25.50 -1.93 1.61
CA LYS A 429 -25.14 -1.66 0.21
C LYS A 429 -23.63 -1.54 0.02
N ASP A 430 -22.86 -2.25 0.84
CA ASP A 430 -21.40 -2.18 0.80
C ASP A 430 -20.85 -2.71 -0.55
N ASP A 431 -21.50 -3.70 -1.17
CA ASP A 431 -21.11 -4.22 -2.50
C ASP A 431 -21.37 -3.24 -3.64
N GLU A 432 -22.50 -2.52 -3.59
CA GLU A 432 -22.82 -1.45 -4.55
C GLU A 432 -21.77 -0.33 -4.47
N MET A 433 -21.37 0.05 -3.26
CA MET A 433 -20.32 1.05 -3.03
C MET A 433 -18.97 0.60 -3.58
N ARG A 434 -18.58 -0.67 -3.37
CA ARG A 434 -17.33 -1.23 -3.93
C ARG A 434 -17.36 -1.25 -5.45
N SER A 435 -18.49 -1.62 -6.04
CA SER A 435 -18.71 -1.59 -7.49
C SER A 435 -18.59 -0.17 -8.06
N ASN A 436 -19.20 0.82 -7.39
CA ASN A 436 -19.12 2.23 -7.76
C ASN A 436 -17.69 2.77 -7.67
N MET A 437 -16.92 2.40 -6.63
CA MET A 437 -15.51 2.75 -6.53
C MET A 437 -14.67 2.12 -7.67
N LEU A 438 -14.94 0.87 -8.02
CA LEU A 438 -14.27 0.21 -9.14
C LEU A 438 -14.60 0.89 -10.47
N ASN A 439 -15.87 1.27 -10.70
CA ASN A 439 -16.28 2.00 -11.90
C ASN A 439 -15.66 3.40 -11.95
N ALA A 440 -15.51 4.09 -10.82
CA ALA A 440 -14.80 5.37 -10.75
C ALA A 440 -13.31 5.21 -11.09
N LEU A 441 -12.66 4.15 -10.61
CA LEU A 441 -11.28 3.84 -10.95
C LEU A 441 -11.12 3.47 -12.43
N ASP A 442 -12.02 2.68 -13.00
CA ASP A 442 -12.03 2.37 -14.44
C ASP A 442 -12.25 3.64 -15.28
N SER A 443 -13.19 4.49 -14.86
CA SER A 443 -13.46 5.79 -15.48
C SER A 443 -12.24 6.72 -15.41
N MET A 444 -11.48 6.69 -14.31
CA MET A 444 -10.24 7.44 -14.15
C MET A 444 -9.14 6.94 -15.12
N VAL A 445 -9.03 5.62 -15.29
CA VAL A 445 -7.94 4.98 -16.03
C VAL A 445 -8.18 5.00 -17.55
N ARG A 446 -9.41 4.72 -17.98
CA ARG A 446 -9.80 4.51 -19.38
C ARG A 446 -10.60 5.65 -19.99
N TRP A 447 -10.57 6.84 -19.39
CA TRP A 447 -11.37 8.00 -19.83
C TRP A 447 -11.21 8.37 -21.31
N ASP A 448 -10.09 8.04 -21.94
CA ASP A 448 -9.78 8.32 -23.35
C ASP A 448 -10.28 7.25 -24.33
N VAL A 449 -10.57 6.04 -23.85
CA VAL A 449 -11.09 4.91 -24.65
C VAL A 449 -12.58 4.70 -24.42
N LEU A 450 -13.09 5.09 -23.26
CA LEU A 450 -14.50 4.95 -22.91
C LEU A 450 -15.36 5.92 -23.72
N GLU A 451 -16.24 5.37 -24.56
CA GLU A 451 -17.20 6.17 -25.32
C GLU A 451 -18.34 6.66 -24.41
N PRO A 452 -18.71 7.95 -24.49
CA PRO A 452 -19.89 8.47 -23.81
C PRO A 452 -21.16 7.86 -24.43
N LYS A 453 -22.22 7.71 -23.63
CA LYS A 453 -23.52 7.29 -24.16
C LYS A 453 -24.08 8.33 -25.12
N ARG A 454 -23.85 9.62 -24.84
CA ARG A 454 -24.27 10.76 -25.65
C ARG A 454 -23.29 11.94 -25.54
N GLY A 455 -23.09 12.64 -26.64
CA GLY A 455 -22.25 13.84 -26.72
C GLY A 455 -20.81 13.55 -27.17
N ARG A 456 -19.93 14.53 -26.94
CA ARG A 456 -18.50 14.45 -27.29
C ARG A 456 -17.72 13.55 -26.34
N GLN A 457 -16.55 13.08 -26.79
CA GLN A 457 -15.57 12.40 -25.95
C GLN A 457 -15.18 13.24 -24.72
N TYR A 458 -14.85 12.54 -23.64
CA TYR A 458 -14.44 13.16 -22.38
C TYR A 458 -13.11 13.90 -22.53
N ALA A 459 -13.05 15.12 -22.00
CA ALA A 459 -11.85 15.94 -22.04
C ALA A 459 -10.76 15.43 -21.09
N GLY A 460 -11.15 14.73 -20.01
CA GLY A 460 -10.26 14.24 -18.96
C GLY A 460 -10.91 13.24 -18.00
N PRO A 461 -10.10 12.64 -17.09
CA PRO A 461 -10.59 11.68 -16.12
C PRO A 461 -11.66 12.26 -15.20
N LEU A 462 -11.56 13.53 -14.80
CA LEU A 462 -12.54 14.11 -13.87
C LEU A 462 -13.92 14.26 -14.50
N GLU A 463 -13.98 14.65 -15.79
CA GLU A 463 -15.24 14.75 -16.56
C GLU A 463 -15.88 13.36 -16.72
N CYS A 464 -15.08 12.34 -17.07
CA CYS A 464 -15.51 10.95 -17.20
C CYS A 464 -16.06 10.39 -15.87
N ILE A 465 -15.36 10.63 -14.76
CA ILE A 465 -15.80 10.20 -13.42
C ILE A 465 -17.15 10.84 -13.07
N PHE A 466 -17.30 12.15 -13.25
CA PHE A 466 -18.56 12.84 -12.94
C PHE A 466 -19.72 12.48 -13.86
N ALA A 467 -19.46 12.16 -15.13
CA ALA A 467 -20.49 11.68 -16.05
C ALA A 467 -21.01 10.30 -15.62
N ARG A 468 -20.10 9.37 -15.30
CA ARG A 468 -20.43 7.95 -15.09
C ARG A 468 -20.78 7.59 -13.66
N ASN A 469 -20.32 8.37 -12.68
CA ASN A 469 -20.47 8.08 -11.25
C ASN A 469 -21.15 9.26 -10.56
N PRO A 470 -22.49 9.36 -10.66
CA PRO A 470 -23.20 10.52 -10.13
C PRO A 470 -23.18 10.60 -8.62
N ASP A 471 -22.74 9.61 -7.85
CA ASP A 471 -22.69 9.69 -6.37
C ASP A 471 -21.28 9.93 -5.81
N VAL A 472 -20.29 10.11 -6.69
CA VAL A 472 -18.92 10.34 -6.27
C VAL A 472 -18.77 11.71 -5.59
N SER A 473 -18.09 11.70 -4.44
CA SER A 473 -17.59 12.88 -3.75
C SER A 473 -16.11 13.05 -4.06
N ILE A 474 -15.68 14.18 -4.60
CA ILE A 474 -14.26 14.46 -4.85
C ILE A 474 -13.82 15.67 -4.03
N SER A 475 -12.78 15.49 -3.23
CA SER A 475 -12.25 16.51 -2.33
C SER A 475 -10.74 16.65 -2.43
N GLN A 476 -10.25 17.81 -2.03
CA GLN A 476 -8.85 18.15 -1.84
C GLN A 476 -8.48 17.92 -0.37
N GLY A 477 -7.63 16.93 -0.11
CA GLY A 477 -7.08 16.69 1.22
C GLY A 477 -5.71 17.34 1.34
N ASP A 478 -5.58 18.29 2.27
CA ASP A 478 -4.32 18.93 2.64
C ASP A 478 -3.99 18.66 4.10
N ASN A 479 -2.86 17.98 4.34
CA ASN A 479 -2.38 17.66 5.69
C ASN A 479 -1.02 18.30 5.93
N ARG A 480 -0.82 18.82 7.14
CA ARG A 480 0.45 19.31 7.65
C ARG A 480 0.81 18.52 8.90
N THR A 481 1.98 17.91 8.90
CA THR A 481 2.47 17.12 10.02
C THR A 481 3.82 17.67 10.47
N CYS A 482 3.98 17.88 11.77
CA CYS A 482 5.25 18.22 12.39
C CYS A 482 5.62 17.09 13.36
N THR A 483 6.76 16.47 13.15
CA THR A 483 7.23 15.33 13.92
C THR A 483 8.56 15.68 14.56
N ARG A 484 8.70 15.43 15.86
CA ARG A 484 9.96 15.54 16.59
C ARG A 484 10.24 14.21 17.26
N THR A 485 11.35 13.57 16.94
CA THR A 485 11.69 12.26 17.47
C THR A 485 13.10 12.24 18.04
N LEU A 486 13.27 11.43 19.09
CA LEU A 486 14.53 11.07 19.71
C LEU A 486 14.73 9.57 19.51
N THR A 487 15.82 9.18 18.87
CA THR A 487 16.14 7.80 18.54
C THR A 487 17.44 7.39 19.22
N ALA A 488 17.41 6.34 20.02
CA ALA A 488 18.59 5.64 20.50
C ALA A 488 18.79 4.37 19.66
N GLY A 489 20.01 4.08 19.22
CA GLY A 489 20.30 2.93 18.38
C GLY A 489 21.61 2.24 18.74
N LEU A 490 21.59 0.91 18.67
CA LEU A 490 22.75 0.03 18.80
C LEU A 490 23.00 -0.65 17.44
N GLU A 491 24.15 -0.41 16.83
CA GLU A 491 24.58 -1.02 15.58
C GLU A 491 25.74 -1.98 15.84
N VAL A 492 25.67 -3.18 15.28
CA VAL A 492 26.77 -4.16 15.33
C VAL A 492 27.17 -4.46 13.91
N ASN A 493 28.40 -4.15 13.53
CA ASN A 493 28.90 -4.45 12.20
C ASN A 493 29.62 -5.81 12.19
N ALA A 494 29.14 -6.69 11.32
CA ALA A 494 29.77 -7.95 10.96
C ALA A 494 31.14 -7.71 10.30
N PRO A 495 32.03 -8.73 10.23
CA PRO A 495 33.40 -8.55 9.77
C PRO A 495 33.48 -7.80 8.45
N MET A 496 34.19 -6.67 8.47
CA MET A 496 34.41 -5.85 7.29
C MET A 496 35.37 -6.59 6.35
N LEU A 497 34.92 -6.95 5.16
CA LEU A 497 35.78 -7.61 4.17
C LEU A 497 36.63 -6.56 3.45
N ARG A 498 37.96 -6.65 3.60
CA ARG A 498 38.94 -5.82 2.91
C ARG A 498 39.21 -6.37 1.51
N PHE A 499 39.05 -5.54 0.49
CA PHE A 499 39.46 -5.86 -0.88
C PHE A 499 40.76 -5.11 -1.22
N LYS A 500 41.78 -5.90 -1.62
CA LYS A 500 43.18 -5.63 -2.01
C LYS A 500 44.30 -5.72 -0.95
N ASP A 501 45.31 -6.49 -1.40
CA ASP A 501 46.62 -6.88 -0.86
C ASP A 501 47.65 -5.75 -0.87
N GLY A 502 48.53 -5.75 0.14
CA GLY A 502 49.69 -4.87 0.25
C GLY A 502 49.61 -3.92 1.44
N SER A 503 50.70 -3.83 2.20
CA SER A 503 50.83 -3.02 3.43
C SER A 503 50.60 -1.52 3.24
N ASP A 504 50.65 -1.00 2.00
CA ASP A 504 50.65 0.44 1.70
C ASP A 504 49.62 0.90 0.64
N GLY A 505 48.53 0.16 0.42
CA GLY A 505 47.53 0.47 -0.63
C GLY A 505 46.16 0.96 -0.12
N PRO A 506 45.42 1.76 -0.91
CA PRO A 506 44.03 2.10 -0.65
C PRO A 506 43.17 0.83 -0.59
N SER A 507 42.41 0.66 0.50
CA SER A 507 41.62 -0.54 0.74
C SER A 507 40.11 -0.25 0.65
N GLN A 508 39.35 -1.17 0.07
CA GLN A 508 37.89 -1.11 0.05
C GLN A 508 37.32 -1.99 1.16
N MET A 509 36.32 -1.51 1.90
CA MET A 509 35.66 -2.30 2.95
C MET A 509 34.18 -2.47 2.65
N LEU A 510 33.66 -3.68 2.82
CA LEU A 510 32.22 -3.95 2.80
C LEU A 510 31.76 -4.41 4.19
N GLY A 511 30.85 -3.66 4.80
CA GLY A 511 30.25 -4.00 6.09
C GLY A 511 28.75 -4.26 6.00
N LEU A 512 28.29 -5.34 6.64
CA LEU A 512 26.89 -5.60 6.95
C LEU A 512 26.67 -5.29 8.44
N GLY A 513 25.78 -4.36 8.74
CA GLY A 513 25.46 -3.91 10.09
C GLY A 513 23.99 -4.10 10.43
N PRO A 514 23.59 -5.20 11.09
CA PRO A 514 22.34 -5.21 11.83
C PRO A 514 22.37 -4.15 12.95
N SER A 515 21.28 -3.42 13.12
CA SER A 515 21.08 -2.48 14.21
C SER A 515 19.68 -2.59 14.80
N ALA A 516 19.58 -2.34 16.09
CA ALA A 516 18.32 -2.18 16.81
C ALA A 516 18.16 -0.70 17.19
N TYR A 517 16.94 -0.19 17.16
CA TYR A 517 16.65 1.17 17.59
C TYR A 517 15.40 1.23 18.45
N VAL A 518 15.37 2.24 19.32
CA VAL A 518 14.20 2.68 20.06
C VAL A 518 14.01 4.16 19.76
N GLU A 519 12.80 4.54 19.36
CA GLU A 519 12.41 5.89 18.97
C GLU A 519 11.24 6.33 19.85
N VAL A 520 11.34 7.53 20.42
CA VAL A 520 10.26 8.22 21.12
C VAL A 520 10.05 9.57 20.47
N GLY A 521 8.81 9.98 20.23
CA GLY A 521 8.55 11.25 19.58
C GLY A 521 7.16 11.79 19.78
N ARG A 522 6.97 13.03 19.32
CA ARG A 522 5.69 13.74 19.33
C ARG A 522 5.33 14.17 17.92
N ILE A 523 4.08 13.95 17.55
CA ILE A 523 3.52 14.24 16.23
C ILE A 523 2.38 15.21 16.40
N ARG A 524 2.46 16.35 15.72
CA ARG A 524 1.35 17.29 15.58
C ARG A 524 0.85 17.26 14.16
N GLU A 525 -0.43 16.97 13.97
CA GLU A 525 -1.06 16.95 12.65
C GLU A 525 -2.16 18.00 12.58
N GLY A 526 -2.22 18.71 11.46
CA GLY A 526 -3.35 19.52 11.05
C GLY A 526 -3.87 19.01 9.71
N ARG A 527 -5.18 18.79 9.61
CA ARG A 527 -5.84 18.35 8.38
C ARG A 527 -6.96 19.29 7.99
N THR A 528 -6.99 19.62 6.71
CA THR A 528 -8.07 20.38 6.07
C THR A 528 -8.50 19.64 4.80
N GLU A 529 -9.79 19.47 4.63
CA GLU A 529 -10.37 18.88 3.42
C GLU A 529 -11.38 19.85 2.84
N THR A 530 -11.19 20.21 1.57
CA THR A 530 -12.03 21.18 0.84
C THR A 530 -12.65 20.54 -0.40
N GLY A 531 -13.87 20.94 -0.74
CA GLY A 531 -14.63 20.35 -1.85
C GLY A 531 -15.28 19.00 -1.53
N GLY A 532 -16.16 18.54 -2.40
CA GLY A 532 -16.96 17.35 -2.18
C GLY A 532 -18.08 17.57 -1.16
N PHE A 533 -18.73 16.48 -0.74
CA PHE A 533 -19.84 16.52 0.22
C PHE A 533 -19.39 16.57 1.68
N ILE A 534 -18.14 16.18 1.96
CA ILE A 534 -17.52 16.32 3.28
C ILE A 534 -16.40 17.34 3.20
N SER A 535 -16.42 18.32 4.10
CA SER A 535 -15.25 19.17 4.34
C SER A 535 -14.80 19.03 5.79
N ILE A 536 -13.50 18.86 5.99
CA ILE A 536 -12.87 18.79 7.32
C ILE A 536 -12.26 20.16 7.59
N VAL A 537 -12.72 20.84 8.64
CA VAL A 537 -12.32 22.21 8.93
C VAL A 537 -11.47 22.23 10.19
N GLY A 538 -10.15 22.22 10.02
CA GLY A 538 -9.22 22.48 11.12
C GLY A 538 -9.10 21.32 12.11
N ASN A 539 -9.15 20.08 11.63
CA ASN A 539 -8.78 18.92 12.44
C ASN A 539 -7.33 19.10 12.94
N ARG A 540 -7.15 18.98 14.25
CA ARG A 540 -5.86 19.06 14.94
C ARG A 540 -5.70 17.84 15.81
N SER A 541 -4.51 17.25 15.77
CA SER A 541 -4.15 16.18 16.69
C SER A 541 -2.73 16.36 17.22
N ASP A 542 -2.54 15.87 18.44
CA ASP A 542 -1.24 15.75 19.09
C ASP A 542 -1.10 14.32 19.58
N ALA A 543 0.03 13.69 19.24
CA ALA A 543 0.26 12.29 19.49
C ALA A 543 1.67 12.03 20.03
N GLY A 544 1.75 11.22 21.08
CA GLY A 544 2.98 10.57 21.53
C GLY A 544 3.20 9.27 20.77
N LYS A 545 4.40 9.06 20.22
CA LYS A 545 4.79 7.83 19.52
C LYS A 545 5.97 7.19 20.24
N GLN A 546 5.92 5.88 20.44
CA GLN A 546 7.05 5.06 20.81
C GLN A 546 7.18 3.92 19.80
N ASN A 547 8.40 3.59 19.40
CA ASN A 547 8.67 2.57 18.39
C ASN A 547 9.98 1.88 18.70
N ALA A 548 10.03 0.57 18.49
CA ALA A 548 11.27 -0.19 18.53
C ALA A 548 11.35 -1.04 17.27
N GLY A 549 12.54 -1.17 16.68
CA GLY A 549 12.68 -1.88 15.41
C GLY A 549 14.09 -2.37 15.13
N LEU A 550 14.20 -3.20 14.11
CA LEU A 550 15.46 -3.68 13.57
C LEU A 550 15.72 -3.04 12.22
N THR A 551 16.98 -2.74 11.96
CA THR A 551 17.47 -2.23 10.70
C THR A 551 18.64 -3.11 10.25
N ALA A 552 18.71 -3.43 8.96
CA ALA A 552 19.89 -3.99 8.32
C ALA A 552 20.47 -2.94 7.38
N ASN A 553 21.72 -2.54 7.64
CA ASN A 553 22.47 -1.59 6.82
C ASN A 553 23.60 -2.32 6.07
N LEU A 554 23.71 -2.07 4.77
CA LEU A 554 24.91 -2.40 3.99
C LEU A 554 25.57 -1.11 3.54
N ASN A 555 26.83 -0.92 3.94
CA ASN A 555 27.62 0.28 3.69
C ASN A 555 28.99 -0.12 3.10
N PRO A 556 29.17 -0.13 1.76
CA PRO A 556 30.50 -0.13 1.16
C PRO A 556 31.22 1.19 1.45
N ILE A 557 32.45 1.08 1.97
CA ILE A 557 33.38 2.17 2.18
C ILE A 557 34.37 2.15 1.01
N PRO A 558 34.35 3.17 0.12
CA PRO A 558 35.02 3.09 -1.17
C PRO A 558 36.53 3.25 -1.12
N VAL A 559 37.10 3.92 -0.11
CA VAL A 559 38.56 3.98 0.12
C VAL A 559 38.83 4.26 1.61
N SER A 560 39.50 3.34 2.30
CA SER A 560 40.16 3.62 3.58
C SER A 560 41.68 3.68 3.42
N TYR A 561 42.29 4.83 3.73
CA TYR A 561 43.74 4.96 3.90
C TYR A 561 44.04 4.83 5.40
N ILE A 562 44.61 3.70 5.79
CA ILE A 562 45.10 3.47 7.16
C ILE A 562 46.62 3.51 7.05
N PRO A 563 47.31 4.54 7.58
CA PRO A 563 48.76 4.55 7.58
C PRO A 563 49.29 3.34 8.37
N PRO A 564 50.45 2.77 8.00
CA PRO A 564 51.04 1.63 8.70
C PRO A 564 51.26 1.96 10.18
N GLN A 565 50.94 0.99 11.05
CA GLN A 565 51.16 1.10 12.50
C GLN A 565 52.66 1.32 12.78
N SER A 566 53.04 2.55 13.13
CA SER A 566 54.31 2.78 13.84
C SER A 566 54.09 2.56 15.33
N GLN A 567 55.04 1.91 16.00
CA GLN A 567 54.99 1.54 17.43
C GLN A 567 54.74 2.73 18.40
N ASP A 568 54.80 3.97 17.94
CA ASP A 568 54.61 5.19 18.74
C ASP A 568 53.33 6.00 18.41
N SER A 569 52.52 5.61 17.43
CA SER A 569 51.35 6.39 17.02
C SER A 569 50.06 5.93 17.73
N ARG A 570 49.72 6.58 18.87
CA ARG A 570 48.44 6.37 19.58
C ARG A 570 47.20 6.92 18.84
N TYR A 571 47.37 7.44 17.63
CA TYR A 571 46.32 8.11 16.86
C TYR A 571 46.37 7.63 15.41
N GLY A 572 45.36 6.86 14.99
CA GLY A 572 45.14 6.50 13.58
C GLY A 572 44.02 7.36 12.99
N VAL A 573 44.20 7.86 11.77
CA VAL A 573 43.15 8.59 11.02
C VAL A 573 42.28 7.56 10.30
N GLN A 574 41.00 7.48 10.64
CA GLN A 574 40.02 6.69 9.88
C GLN A 574 39.46 7.58 8.77
N SER A 575 39.75 7.26 7.50
CA SER A 575 39.39 8.14 6.37
C SER A 575 37.92 8.09 5.99
N GLU A 576 37.50 9.19 5.35
CA GLU A 576 36.15 9.51 4.91
C GLU A 576 35.56 8.45 3.97
N SER A 577 34.30 8.08 4.21
CA SER A 577 33.57 7.18 3.31
C SER A 577 32.38 7.90 2.69
N LEU A 578 32.37 7.95 1.35
CA LEU A 578 31.19 8.26 0.55
C LEU A 578 30.35 6.98 0.46
N GLY A 579 29.55 6.71 1.49
CA GLY A 579 28.81 5.46 1.61
C GLY A 579 27.59 5.36 0.69
N LEU A 580 27.55 4.33 -0.17
CA LEU A 580 26.28 3.81 -0.68
C LEU A 580 25.57 3.17 0.52
N GLN A 581 24.36 3.60 0.85
CA GLN A 581 23.57 3.02 1.93
C GLN A 581 22.41 2.21 1.35
N LEU A 582 22.38 0.92 1.66
CA LEU A 582 21.18 0.10 1.53
C LEU A 582 20.63 -0.15 2.92
N ARG A 583 19.47 0.43 3.22
CA ARG A 583 18.80 0.30 4.52
C ARG A 583 17.47 -0.41 4.36
N MET A 584 17.31 -1.51 5.09
CA MET A 584 16.03 -2.16 5.32
C MET A 584 15.67 -2.02 6.79
N SER A 585 14.45 -1.60 7.10
CA SER A 585 13.99 -1.47 8.48
C SER A 585 12.62 -2.12 8.65
N ARG A 586 12.44 -2.81 9.77
CA ARG A 586 11.18 -3.41 10.18
C ARG A 586 10.93 -3.00 11.63
N ASP A 587 9.79 -2.36 11.86
CA ASP A 587 9.31 -2.08 13.22
C ASP A 587 8.97 -3.41 13.91
N LEU A 588 9.29 -3.54 15.20
CA LEU A 588 9.02 -4.70 16.05
C LEU A 588 7.91 -4.45 17.07
N ALA A 589 7.85 -3.23 17.61
CA ALA A 589 6.84 -2.81 18.56
C ALA A 589 6.51 -1.34 18.31
N TRP A 590 5.23 -0.99 18.36
CA TRP A 590 4.78 0.37 18.13
C TRP A 590 3.65 0.72 19.08
N ALA A 591 3.79 1.85 19.76
CA ALA A 591 2.78 2.42 20.63
C ALA A 591 2.49 3.86 20.20
N LEU A 592 1.20 4.20 20.13
CA LEU A 592 0.73 5.55 19.80
C LEU A 592 -0.37 5.95 20.77
N GLU A 593 -0.12 7.04 21.48
CA GLU A 593 -1.14 7.75 22.22
C GLU A 593 -1.52 8.99 21.43
N LYS A 594 -2.78 9.14 21.05
CA LYS A 594 -3.25 10.25 20.21
C LYS A 594 -4.65 10.65 20.61
N ASN A 595 -4.83 11.95 20.83
CA ASN A 595 -6.15 12.55 21.00
C ASN A 595 -6.42 13.44 19.80
N GLU A 596 -7.55 13.20 19.14
CA GLU A 596 -7.94 13.89 17.92
C GLU A 596 -9.40 14.30 18.00
N ILE A 597 -9.66 15.57 17.69
CA ILE A 597 -11.02 16.06 17.41
C ILE A 597 -11.07 16.34 15.92
N SER A 598 -11.92 15.59 15.23
CA SER A 598 -12.16 15.70 13.80
C SER A 598 -13.50 16.38 13.54
N PRO A 599 -13.55 17.72 13.48
CA PRO A 599 -14.75 18.42 13.05
C PRO A 599 -14.90 18.30 11.53
N PHE A 600 -16.07 17.84 11.09
CA PHE A 600 -16.40 17.75 9.67
C PHE A 600 -17.81 18.24 9.40
N LEU A 601 -18.01 18.73 8.18
CA LEU A 601 -19.31 19.12 7.66
C LEU A 601 -19.77 18.03 6.70
N ILE A 602 -21.00 17.56 6.85
CA ILE A 602 -21.68 16.75 5.82
C ILE A 602 -22.72 17.65 5.16
N GLY A 603 -22.43 18.09 3.93
CA GLY A 603 -23.13 19.22 3.36
C GLY A 603 -22.89 20.47 4.21
N ASP A 604 -23.94 21.00 4.83
CA ASP A 604 -23.87 22.21 5.67
C ASP A 604 -24.09 21.92 7.17
N ARG A 605 -24.18 20.64 7.56
CA ARG A 605 -24.41 20.25 8.96
C ARG A 605 -23.11 19.90 9.64
N GLN A 606 -22.90 20.45 10.83
CA GLN A 606 -21.73 20.12 11.63
C GLN A 606 -21.87 18.77 12.34
N ASP A 607 -20.83 17.97 12.19
CA ASP A 607 -20.60 16.75 12.96
C ASP A 607 -19.12 16.69 13.38
N ALA A 608 -18.82 15.86 14.37
CA ALA A 608 -17.44 15.70 14.83
C ALA A 608 -17.24 14.33 15.48
N ASP A 609 -16.06 13.78 15.27
CA ASP A 609 -15.61 12.59 15.98
C ASP A 609 -14.47 12.97 16.94
N LEU A 610 -14.54 12.44 18.16
CA LEU A 610 -13.47 12.48 19.15
C LEU A 610 -12.85 11.07 19.19
N ASP A 611 -11.63 10.97 18.68
CA ASP A 611 -10.87 9.72 18.61
C ASP A 611 -9.77 9.75 19.68
N ARG A 612 -9.76 8.72 20.53
CA ARG A 612 -8.74 8.49 21.56
C ARG A 612 -8.00 7.20 21.27
N HIS A 613 -6.71 7.32 21.01
CA HIS A 613 -5.82 6.20 20.79
C HIS A 613 -4.99 5.95 22.03
N TYR A 614 -4.97 4.69 22.47
CA TYR A 614 -4.19 4.22 23.60
C TYR A 614 -3.04 3.33 23.13
N SER A 615 -1.94 3.42 23.87
CA SER A 615 -0.74 2.59 23.67
C SER A 615 -0.90 1.18 24.24
N SER A 616 -1.72 1.01 25.28
CA SER A 616 -1.89 -0.26 26.00
C SER A 616 -3.35 -0.74 26.01
N SER A 617 -3.54 -2.06 26.18
CA SER A 617 -4.87 -2.62 26.34
C SER A 617 -5.50 -2.21 27.68
N THR A 618 -4.69 -2.07 28.73
CA THR A 618 -5.11 -1.73 30.08
C THR A 618 -5.76 -0.35 30.15
N ASP A 619 -5.22 0.63 29.43
CA ASP A 619 -5.77 1.99 29.43
C ASP A 619 -7.14 2.03 28.71
N MET A 620 -7.26 1.29 27.60
CA MET A 620 -8.54 1.14 26.90
C MET A 620 -9.58 0.46 27.79
N LEU A 621 -9.22 -0.63 28.46
CA LEU A 621 -10.12 -1.36 29.35
C LEU A 621 -10.54 -0.51 30.56
N ALA A 622 -9.64 0.32 31.09
CA ALA A 622 -9.97 1.27 32.16
C ALA A 622 -11.00 2.32 31.70
N GLU A 623 -10.87 2.85 30.48
CA GLU A 623 -11.86 3.79 29.93
C GLU A 623 -13.22 3.11 29.68
N ILE A 624 -13.21 1.87 29.18
CA ILE A 624 -14.43 1.08 28.98
C ILE A 624 -15.13 0.85 30.32
N ALA A 625 -14.38 0.46 31.36
CA ALA A 625 -14.92 0.24 32.69
C ALA A 625 -15.55 1.52 33.27
N GLY A 626 -14.90 2.67 33.11
CA GLY A 626 -15.42 3.98 33.56
C GLY A 626 -16.72 4.40 32.87
N ASN A 627 -16.95 3.96 31.62
CA ASN A 627 -18.12 4.35 30.82
C ASN A 627 -19.02 3.16 30.42
N ARG A 628 -18.92 2.05 31.14
CA ARG A 628 -19.49 0.76 30.72
C ARG A 628 -20.98 0.83 30.39
N ALA A 629 -21.76 1.51 31.22
CA ALA A 629 -23.21 1.67 31.01
C ALA A 629 -23.54 2.34 29.66
N ALA A 630 -22.75 3.34 29.25
CA ALA A 630 -22.95 4.05 28.00
C ALA A 630 -22.59 3.18 26.78
N TRP A 631 -21.55 2.34 26.89
CA TRP A 631 -21.19 1.35 25.87
C TRP A 631 -22.27 0.27 25.70
N LEU A 632 -22.86 -0.21 26.79
CA LEU A 632 -23.96 -1.17 26.73
C LEU A 632 -25.20 -0.58 26.06
N LEU A 633 -25.58 0.66 26.41
CA LEU A 633 -26.67 1.37 25.74
C LEU A 633 -26.39 1.53 24.24
N ARG A 634 -25.16 1.89 23.87
CA ARG A 634 -24.74 2.00 22.48
C ARG A 634 -24.87 0.67 21.72
N CYS A 635 -24.53 -0.45 22.34
CA CYS A 635 -24.68 -1.77 21.73
C CYS A 635 -26.16 -2.16 21.56
N ILE A 636 -27.00 -1.84 22.54
CA ILE A 636 -28.45 -2.06 22.45
C ILE A 636 -29.05 -1.28 21.26
N GLU A 637 -28.56 -0.07 20.97
CA GLU A 637 -28.98 0.68 19.79
C GLU A 637 -28.66 -0.04 18.46
N THR A 638 -27.64 -0.90 18.43
CA THR A 638 -27.25 -1.62 17.20
C THR A 638 -27.93 -2.99 17.05
N LEU A 639 -28.45 -3.56 18.13
CA LEU A 639 -29.15 -4.84 18.13
C LEU A 639 -30.53 -4.75 17.46
N GLU A 640 -31.02 -5.90 17.00
CA GLU A 640 -32.35 -6.01 16.42
C GLU A 640 -33.44 -5.69 17.46
N PRO A 641 -34.49 -4.94 17.05
CA PRO A 641 -35.63 -4.71 17.93
C PRO A 641 -36.41 -6.01 18.17
N ASP A 642 -37.09 -6.09 19.31
CA ASP A 642 -38.04 -7.17 19.58
C ASP A 642 -39.28 -7.10 18.67
N ALA A 643 -40.18 -8.08 18.81
CA ALA A 643 -41.46 -8.12 18.08
C ALA A 643 -42.36 -6.89 18.35
N THR A 644 -42.12 -6.13 19.42
CA THR A 644 -42.83 -4.89 19.77
C THR A 644 -42.14 -3.62 19.26
N GLY A 645 -41.02 -3.76 18.53
CA GLY A 645 -40.21 -2.65 18.04
C GLY A 645 -39.28 -2.02 19.09
N ARG A 646 -39.24 -2.54 20.32
CA ARG A 646 -38.39 -2.04 21.40
C ARG A 646 -37.02 -2.70 21.35
N ARG A 647 -35.96 -1.89 21.34
CA ARG A 647 -34.57 -2.38 21.42
C ARG A 647 -34.09 -2.60 22.85
N ASN A 648 -34.54 -1.76 23.79
CA ASN A 648 -34.08 -1.82 25.18
C ASN A 648 -34.89 -2.84 26.00
N THR A 649 -34.68 -4.12 25.74
CA THR A 649 -35.28 -5.26 26.45
C THR A 649 -34.27 -5.91 27.40
N THR A 650 -34.74 -6.71 28.35
CA THR A 650 -33.87 -7.46 29.27
C THR A 650 -32.93 -8.40 28.51
N ASP A 651 -33.43 -9.06 27.46
CA ASP A 651 -32.64 -9.96 26.62
C ASP A 651 -31.53 -9.21 25.86
N ASN A 652 -31.86 -8.09 25.21
CA ASN A 652 -30.86 -7.28 24.50
C ASN A 652 -29.83 -6.66 25.46
N ARG A 653 -30.20 -6.33 26.71
CA ARG A 653 -29.24 -5.91 27.74
C ARG A 653 -28.25 -7.03 28.09
N LEU A 654 -28.74 -8.26 28.30
CA LEU A 654 -27.89 -9.42 28.57
C LEU A 654 -27.00 -9.75 27.38
N ARG A 655 -27.53 -9.67 26.16
CA ARG A 655 -26.76 -9.88 24.93
C ARG A 655 -25.68 -8.82 24.75
N ALA A 656 -26.00 -7.54 24.97
CA ALA A 656 -25.02 -6.46 24.92
C ALA A 656 -23.90 -6.64 25.95
N ALA A 657 -24.24 -7.07 27.17
CA ALA A 657 -23.25 -7.39 28.20
C ALA A 657 -22.32 -8.53 27.78
N LYS A 658 -22.87 -9.65 27.31
CA LYS A 658 -22.08 -10.79 26.80
C LYS A 658 -21.16 -10.40 25.65
N LEU A 659 -21.62 -9.55 24.74
CA LEU A 659 -20.81 -9.06 23.62
C LEU A 659 -19.68 -8.15 24.09
N LEU A 660 -19.92 -7.32 25.10
CA LEU A 660 -18.89 -6.46 25.68
C LEU A 660 -17.85 -7.29 26.46
N ASP A 661 -18.28 -8.28 27.24
CA ASP A 661 -17.39 -9.19 27.96
C ASP A 661 -16.50 -9.98 26.98
N ALA A 662 -17.08 -10.48 25.89
CA ALA A 662 -16.33 -11.16 24.83
C ALA A 662 -15.33 -10.23 24.14
N PHE A 663 -15.70 -8.97 23.93
CA PHE A 663 -14.79 -7.95 23.40
C PHE A 663 -13.61 -7.69 24.36
N GLU A 664 -13.88 -7.45 25.64
CA GLU A 664 -12.85 -7.19 26.66
C GLU A 664 -11.89 -8.37 26.80
N ALA A 665 -12.41 -9.61 26.83
CA ALA A 665 -11.59 -10.82 26.85
C ALA A 665 -10.70 -10.94 25.60
N ARG A 666 -11.23 -10.61 24.42
CA ARG A 666 -10.45 -10.66 23.18
C ARG A 666 -9.38 -9.57 23.14
N VAL A 667 -9.67 -8.35 23.59
CA VAL A 667 -8.69 -7.26 23.73
C VAL A 667 -7.50 -7.69 24.61
N ALA A 668 -7.78 -8.29 25.77
CA ALA A 668 -6.75 -8.79 26.68
C ALA A 668 -5.92 -9.95 26.08
N SER A 669 -6.50 -10.77 25.20
CA SER A 669 -5.76 -11.81 24.48
C SER A 669 -4.88 -11.26 23.36
N LEU A 670 -5.34 -10.22 22.65
CA LEU A 670 -4.66 -9.67 21.48
C LEU A 670 -3.32 -9.02 21.83
N GLU A 671 -3.21 -8.40 23.01
CA GLU A 671 -1.94 -7.84 23.48
C GLU A 671 -0.83 -8.90 23.60
N LYS A 672 -1.21 -10.16 23.87
CA LYS A 672 -0.29 -11.29 23.94
C LYS A 672 0.03 -11.88 22.56
N GLU A 673 -0.91 -11.79 21.63
CA GLU A 673 -0.79 -12.36 20.26
C GLU A 673 -0.05 -11.41 19.31
N SER A 674 -0.20 -10.09 19.45
CA SER A 674 0.23 -9.10 18.46
C SER A 674 0.78 -7.82 19.08
N HIS A 675 2.04 -7.50 18.76
CA HIS A 675 2.75 -6.31 19.25
C HIS A 675 2.52 -5.03 18.42
N TYR A 676 1.58 -5.06 17.47
CA TYR A 676 1.27 -3.94 16.57
C TYR A 676 -0.17 -3.44 16.72
N CYS A 677 -0.78 -3.69 17.88
CA CYS A 677 -2.15 -3.29 18.16
C CYS A 677 -2.24 -1.78 18.45
N GLN A 678 -3.21 -1.13 17.81
CA GLN A 678 -3.67 0.21 18.10
C GLN A 678 -5.05 0.13 18.75
N TYR A 679 -5.14 0.56 19.99
CA TYR A 679 -6.38 0.60 20.75
C TYR A 679 -7.05 1.95 20.51
N ASN A 680 -8.30 1.94 20.06
CA ASN A 680 -9.01 3.15 19.66
C ASN A 680 -10.42 3.20 20.25
N VAL A 681 -10.72 4.29 20.93
CA VAL A 681 -12.02 4.59 21.52
C VAL A 681 -12.59 5.81 20.82
N ASN A 682 -13.70 5.60 20.12
CA ASN A 682 -14.34 6.64 19.31
C ASN A 682 -15.62 7.12 19.99
N TYR A 683 -15.73 8.44 20.07
CA TYR A 683 -16.95 9.14 20.41
C TYR A 683 -17.43 9.95 19.21
N SER A 684 -18.74 10.06 19.05
CA SER A 684 -19.36 10.95 18.06
C SER A 684 -20.03 12.12 18.77
N MET A 685 -20.12 13.25 18.09
CA MET A 685 -20.85 14.39 18.60
C MET A 685 -22.36 14.09 18.66
N ARG A 686 -23.03 14.59 19.71
CA ARG A 686 -24.48 14.55 19.81
C ARG A 686 -25.09 15.58 18.86
N ARG A 687 -26.21 15.22 18.23
CA ARG A 687 -26.91 16.09 17.26
C ARG A 687 -27.23 17.49 17.80
N ARG A 688 -27.58 17.60 19.09
CA ARG A 688 -27.88 18.90 19.73
C ARG A 688 -26.68 19.85 19.69
N ALA A 689 -25.50 19.36 20.07
CA ALA A 689 -24.28 20.16 20.08
C ALA A 689 -23.89 20.62 18.66
N GLY A 690 -24.10 19.77 17.65
CA GLY A 690 -23.89 20.16 16.24
C GLY A 690 -24.77 21.34 15.82
N ALA A 691 -26.05 21.34 16.18
CA ALA A 691 -26.96 22.45 15.88
C ALA A 691 -26.56 23.75 16.60
N GLU A 692 -26.09 23.66 17.85
CA GLU A 692 -25.59 24.82 18.60
C GLU A 692 -24.32 25.41 17.96
N ILE A 693 -23.38 24.56 17.54
CA ILE A 693 -22.17 24.97 16.82
C ILE A 693 -22.51 25.62 15.47
N ASP A 694 -23.47 25.07 14.73
CA ASP A 694 -23.93 25.65 13.46
C ASP A 694 -24.51 27.06 13.68
N GLY A 695 -25.24 27.29 14.79
CA GLY A 695 -25.71 28.61 15.20
C GLY A 695 -24.57 29.61 15.40
N TYR A 696 -23.57 29.26 16.21
CA TYR A 696 -22.40 30.12 16.44
C TYR A 696 -21.57 30.35 15.19
N ARG A 697 -21.48 29.37 14.28
CA ARG A 697 -20.82 29.57 12.98
C ARG A 697 -21.54 30.56 12.09
N GLY A 698 -22.88 30.53 12.07
CA GLY A 698 -23.68 31.54 11.39
C GLY A 698 -23.43 32.94 11.92
N ILE A 699 -23.40 33.09 13.26
CA ILE A 699 -23.08 34.36 13.93
C ILE A 699 -21.68 34.82 13.55
N LYS A 700 -20.68 33.93 13.61
CA LYS A 700 -19.30 34.22 13.22
C LYS A 700 -19.20 34.70 11.76
N ALA A 701 -19.85 34.00 10.83
CA ALA A 701 -19.83 34.35 9.42
C ALA A 701 -20.46 35.74 9.18
N LEU A 702 -21.59 36.03 9.81
CA LEU A 702 -22.26 37.32 9.73
C LEU A 702 -21.42 38.45 10.36
N ALA A 703 -20.79 38.19 11.50
CA ALA A 703 -19.90 39.13 12.16
C ALA A 703 -18.68 39.48 11.28
N LEU A 704 -18.07 38.48 10.65
CA LEU A 704 -16.98 38.69 9.69
C LEU A 704 -17.43 39.50 8.47
N GLN A 705 -18.61 39.25 7.91
CA GLN A 705 -19.17 40.05 6.82
C GLN A 705 -19.39 41.52 7.20
N ARG A 706 -19.73 41.77 8.47
CA ARG A 706 -19.91 43.13 9.03
C ARG A 706 -18.61 43.79 9.48
N GLY A 707 -17.47 43.07 9.41
CA GLY A 707 -16.18 43.55 9.91
C GLY A 707 -16.03 43.52 11.44
N ASP A 708 -16.97 42.92 12.16
CA ASP A 708 -16.94 42.78 13.63
C ASP A 708 -16.10 41.56 14.03
N LYS A 709 -14.81 41.79 14.25
CA LYS A 709 -13.86 40.75 14.64
C LYS A 709 -14.09 40.22 16.05
N LYS A 710 -14.57 41.06 16.97
CA LYS A 710 -14.75 40.69 18.37
C LYS A 710 -15.88 39.66 18.50
N SER A 711 -17.04 39.95 17.92
CA SER A 711 -18.15 38.99 17.91
C SER A 711 -17.80 37.69 17.19
N ALA A 712 -16.93 37.75 16.17
CA ALA A 712 -16.45 36.56 15.48
C ALA A 712 -15.52 35.70 16.34
N GLU A 713 -14.70 36.32 17.21
CA GLU A 713 -13.84 35.65 18.19
C GLU A 713 -14.67 35.06 19.34
N ASP A 714 -15.62 35.82 19.88
CA ASP A 714 -16.53 35.35 20.94
C ASP A 714 -17.35 34.12 20.48
N ALA A 715 -17.86 34.15 19.26
CA ALA A 715 -18.55 33.01 18.67
C ALA A 715 -17.63 31.80 18.45
N GLN A 716 -16.35 32.00 18.14
CA GLN A 716 -15.38 30.91 18.05
C GLN A 716 -15.08 30.32 19.43
N HIS A 717 -14.93 31.16 20.45
CA HIS A 717 -14.70 30.70 21.82
C HIS A 717 -15.85 29.82 22.33
N ALA A 718 -17.09 30.21 22.07
CA ALA A 718 -18.27 29.41 22.41
C ALA A 718 -18.27 28.04 21.71
N ILE A 719 -17.85 27.96 20.45
CA ILE A 719 -17.71 26.69 19.73
C ILE A 719 -16.66 25.80 20.41
N ASP A 720 -15.52 26.38 20.77
CA ASP A 720 -14.42 25.65 21.40
C ASP A 720 -14.84 25.13 22.79
N GLU A 721 -15.57 25.93 23.57
CA GLU A 721 -16.15 25.50 24.85
C GLU A 721 -17.10 24.31 24.70
N ILE A 722 -18.02 24.35 23.75
CA ILE A 722 -18.95 23.23 23.48
C ILE A 722 -18.18 21.95 23.14
N LEU A 723 -17.12 22.04 22.33
CA LEU A 723 -16.31 20.87 21.95
C LEU A 723 -15.56 20.25 23.15
N LEU A 724 -15.26 21.04 24.19
CA LEU A 724 -14.58 20.57 25.40
C LEU A 724 -15.52 19.91 26.43
N MET A 725 -16.84 20.13 26.33
CA MET A 725 -17.81 19.55 27.26
C MET A 725 -17.95 18.03 27.05
N PRO A 726 -17.87 17.20 28.12
CA PRO A 726 -18.08 15.75 27.99
C PRO A 726 -19.47 15.36 27.44
N GLU A 727 -20.50 16.16 27.74
CA GLU A 727 -21.87 15.92 27.31
C GLU A 727 -22.08 16.06 25.80
N THR A 728 -21.19 16.78 25.12
CA THR A 728 -21.16 16.92 23.66
C THR A 728 -20.95 15.58 22.98
N TRP A 729 -20.28 14.65 23.67
CA TRP A 729 -19.83 13.39 23.11
C TRP A 729 -20.75 12.23 23.52
N ARG A 730 -20.87 11.23 22.64
CA ARG A 730 -21.51 9.95 22.94
C ARG A 730 -20.67 8.80 22.41
N PRO A 731 -20.65 7.63 23.09
CA PRO A 731 -19.91 6.47 22.62
C PRO A 731 -20.35 6.08 21.21
N LEU A 732 -19.39 5.92 20.30
CA LEU A 732 -19.66 5.50 18.93
C LEU A 732 -19.25 4.04 18.75
N MET A 733 -17.96 3.76 18.91
CA MET A 733 -17.32 2.46 18.64
C MET A 733 -16.03 2.28 19.48
N LEU A 734 -15.69 1.03 19.77
CA LEU A 734 -14.40 0.58 20.28
C LEU A 734 -13.73 -0.27 19.20
N ILE A 735 -12.44 -0.03 18.92
CA ILE A 735 -11.75 -0.69 17.80
C ILE A 735 -10.33 -1.04 18.21
N VAL A 736 -9.91 -2.28 17.95
CA VAL A 736 -8.51 -2.68 17.97
C VAL A 736 -8.04 -2.93 16.54
N ARG A 737 -6.95 -2.28 16.15
CA ARG A 737 -6.40 -2.36 14.80
C ARG A 737 -4.98 -2.88 14.81
N GLU A 738 -4.64 -3.69 13.82
CA GLU A 738 -3.25 -4.03 13.53
C GLU A 738 -2.71 -3.13 12.43
N ARG A 739 -1.45 -2.75 12.57
CA ARG A 739 -0.75 -1.94 11.57
C ARG A 739 0.55 -2.63 11.13
N GLY A 740 0.71 -2.76 9.82
CA GLY A 740 1.95 -3.19 9.20
C GLY A 740 2.58 -2.06 8.38
N ARG A 741 3.82 -1.68 8.70
CA ARG A 741 4.60 -0.72 7.92
C ARG A 741 5.92 -1.34 7.46
N ASP A 742 6.20 -1.21 6.17
CA ASP A 742 7.48 -1.59 5.58
C ASP A 742 8.04 -0.42 4.78
N SER A 743 9.29 -0.06 5.06
CA SER A 743 10.01 1.00 4.36
C SER A 743 11.41 0.56 3.98
N THR A 744 11.86 0.96 2.80
CA THR A 744 13.29 0.91 2.50
C THR A 744 13.78 2.17 1.86
N THR A 745 15.06 2.41 2.09
CA THR A 745 15.79 3.51 1.53
C THR A 745 17.04 2.98 0.86
N LYS A 746 17.28 3.40 -0.37
CA LYS A 746 18.44 3.03 -1.18
C LYS A 746 19.05 4.27 -1.79
N GLY A 747 20.36 4.45 -1.63
CA GLY A 747 21.08 5.50 -2.35
C GLY A 747 22.27 6.00 -1.56
N TRP A 748 22.76 7.16 -1.93
CA TRP A 748 23.98 7.71 -1.36
C TRP A 748 23.67 8.57 -0.14
N ARG A 749 24.45 8.41 0.92
CA ARG A 749 24.37 9.23 2.13
C ARG A 749 25.78 9.52 2.63
N GLY A 750 26.30 10.67 2.23
CA GLY A 750 27.57 11.23 2.71
C GLY A 750 27.38 12.73 2.93
N LEU A 751 28.26 13.55 2.35
CA LEU A 751 28.09 14.99 2.35
C LEU A 751 26.80 15.43 1.64
N LEU A 752 26.48 14.77 0.53
CA LEU A 752 25.16 14.85 -0.09
C LEU A 752 24.39 13.56 0.20
N ARG A 753 23.08 13.72 0.37
CA ARG A 753 22.12 12.63 0.47
C ARG A 753 21.30 12.58 -0.80
N LEU A 754 21.39 11.46 -1.51
CA LEU A 754 20.64 11.15 -2.72
C LEU A 754 20.04 9.77 -2.54
N GLN A 755 18.86 9.69 -1.94
CA GLN A 755 18.22 8.41 -1.65
C GLN A 755 16.86 8.31 -2.29
N ARG A 756 16.51 7.10 -2.75
CA ARG A 756 15.15 6.72 -3.13
C ARG A 756 14.55 5.91 -2.00
N PHE A 757 13.28 6.11 -1.73
CA PHE A 757 12.56 5.34 -0.72
C PHE A 757 11.23 4.83 -1.24
N SER A 758 10.81 3.70 -0.70
CA SER A 758 9.49 3.11 -0.91
C SER A 758 8.91 2.71 0.42
N ASN A 759 7.68 3.17 0.68
CA ASN A 759 6.93 3.01 1.92
C ASN A 759 5.61 2.32 1.59
N VAL A 760 5.28 1.29 2.35
CA VAL A 760 3.97 0.63 2.31
C VAL A 760 3.44 0.61 3.73
N ASP A 761 2.18 1.01 3.87
CA ASP A 761 1.48 1.02 5.15
C ASP A 761 0.12 0.35 4.96
N SER A 762 -0.17 -0.63 5.80
CA SER A 762 -1.43 -1.36 5.82
C SER A 762 -2.01 -1.37 7.22
N GLN A 763 -3.33 -1.26 7.30
CA GLN A 763 -4.05 -1.31 8.56
C GLN A 763 -5.30 -2.17 8.40
N ARG A 764 -5.60 -2.97 9.42
CA ARG A 764 -6.79 -3.81 9.50
C ARG A 764 -7.43 -3.70 10.88
N THR A 765 -8.75 -3.78 10.95
CA THR A 765 -9.46 -3.97 12.22
C THR A 765 -9.51 -5.44 12.58
N VAL A 766 -8.99 -5.78 13.77
CA VAL A 766 -9.00 -7.16 14.29
C VAL A 766 -10.29 -7.43 15.04
N VAL A 767 -10.71 -6.49 15.88
CA VAL A 767 -11.91 -6.58 16.71
C VAL A 767 -12.56 -5.21 16.85
N GLN A 768 -13.88 -5.18 16.93
CA GLN A 768 -14.67 -3.97 17.13
C GLN A 768 -15.89 -4.23 18.00
N PHE A 769 -16.36 -3.18 18.68
CA PHE A 769 -17.61 -3.16 19.43
C PHE A 769 -18.35 -1.83 19.21
N PRO A 770 -19.68 -1.82 19.02
CA PRO A 770 -20.53 -2.99 18.82
C PRO A 770 -20.15 -3.81 17.56
N PRO A 771 -20.44 -5.11 17.51
CA PRO A 771 -20.16 -5.93 16.33
C PRO A 771 -20.99 -5.42 15.12
N VAL A 772 -20.43 -5.55 13.91
CA VAL A 772 -21.04 -5.11 12.64
C VAL A 772 -22.04 -6.13 12.13
#